data_AF-A0A2M8W091-F1
#
_entry.id   AF-A0A2M8W091-F1
#
_cell.length_a   1.000
_cell.length_b   1.000
_cell.length_c   1.000
_cell.angle_alpha   90.00
_cell.angle_beta   90.00
_cell.angle_gamma   90.00
#
_symmetry.space_group_name_H-M   'P 1'
#
loop_
_entity.id
_entity.type
_entity.pdbx_description
1 polymer ?
#
loop_
_entity_poly.entity_id
_entity_poly.type
_entity_poly.pdbx_seq_one_letter_code
_entity_poly.pdbx_strand_id
1 'polypeptide(L)'
;MSDLMITGVIDGSLSGGLPKAIQLTAVSDIADLSVYGIGAANNGGGTDGEEFTFPAVALAAGTTIYIASETDSFEAFFGFAPDYTSSAANINGDDAIELFLNGAVVDLFGDIDTDGTGEVWEYMDGWASRAVDAGPDPIFDPADWTFSGPNALDNVTDNASAPNPFPVPGAPEPQVSVAINEFRISSPGDDDDTSNFVELFTDPGASLAGKTLLVVSGEFSPGSIDFAIDLNDAVADDGGFVLIGNDQNPNLGTGDVGVAGLDFFGSPQSFLIVEGFTGAAGDDLDTNDDGTFDAAPWDAILDGVSLVDGDANADLSYADTVIPADGIFTVAGGARDVDGTGDFVALTFDDQSGDTPGESNEADTGTGGPRLTIMEIQGAGHVSGLTSATPLDPTTGTGSGLVTTGGIVTAVDTNGFYMQDPDGDGDIATSDAIFVFTGTVPAVTIGDAVDVSGTVSEFYPGGQSTGNLSTTQISGDPEVTVLSSGNALPAAVILGADGRPLPTETIEDDGFTSFDPETDGIDFWESLEGMLVTAPQPVAVSGTNGFGELFVAVDGGEGATGLSERGTLNISPDDFNPEKVQIDWDFGLDAVDVDTGAVLEDVTGVVSYDFGYFQINPTEQIVVAEPSLLEPESTSLAGSENQLTIASYNVLNLDPIVEDQDLTNGASASNVDDDIGDGRFDTIAAQIVDNLGSPDIIGLQEIQDSTGAETGDGVVSAALTFETLIDAIDMADDGIMNDSSGYAYIDNTFITDLESGGQPGGNIRTGFLYKEDRVSLVEGSVQTIGSQEEGEAFEGARLPLVATFEFNGEEVTVVNNHFSSKGGSAPILGVEQDFADRQEDVDVNGSLDERQAQSEAVAGFVADAIAADADANVVVVGDFNEFEFVSPLTGLEDAGLTNLTNTLPEDERYSFNFQGNSQALDHILVSEGLAEDAQFDIVHVNSEFADTDDRGSDHDPLVAQLTIGDVAPDTVDVAVAFEDSGFFGTRATESVDGVTVDTDRLSFIKDDVSFTDVAVDLTAEDAGWEKLTFIDGEVGVASRGDKFLAGEFGLVNDDETLVFTLQDGDLGDATAAFFDFADLRGDGEVEVLFLEDGILIGSQVLDASGGTITADRDGASFDAVEIRAVGDTAFSLDGFGFERVVEDAFVFA
;
A
#
# COMPACT_ATOMS: atom_id res chain seq x y z
N MET A 1 -34.92 -31.00 39.28
CA MET A 1 -33.90 -31.05 40.33
C MET A 1 -33.46 -32.49 40.44
N SER A 2 -32.37 -32.80 39.74
CA SER A 2 -31.69 -34.09 39.84
C SER A 2 -31.16 -34.30 41.26
N ASP A 3 -31.02 -35.56 41.70
CA ASP A 3 -30.35 -35.88 42.96
C ASP A 3 -28.84 -36.08 42.78
N LEU A 4 -28.36 -36.05 41.52
CA LEU A 4 -26.95 -36.12 41.10
C LEU A 4 -26.67 -34.94 40.16
N MET A 5 -25.52 -34.29 40.28
CA MET A 5 -25.15 -33.15 39.43
C MET A 5 -23.70 -33.27 38.93
N ILE A 6 -23.42 -32.68 37.77
CA ILE A 6 -22.07 -32.50 37.23
C ILE A 6 -21.42 -31.36 37.98
N THR A 7 -20.28 -31.63 38.61
CA THR A 7 -19.55 -30.66 39.44
C THR A 7 -18.17 -30.30 38.90
N GLY A 8 -17.70 -31.03 37.88
CA GLY A 8 -16.55 -30.60 37.10
C GLY A 8 -16.24 -31.49 35.92
N VAL A 9 -15.48 -30.94 34.98
CA VAL A 9 -14.94 -31.61 33.80
C VAL A 9 -13.47 -31.24 33.66
N ILE A 10 -12.64 -32.17 33.21
CA ILE A 10 -11.19 -32.00 33.11
C ILE A 10 -10.72 -32.62 31.79
N ASP A 11 -9.86 -31.89 31.08
CA ASP A 11 -9.06 -32.36 29.96
C ASP A 11 -7.60 -31.96 30.20
N GLY A 12 -6.72 -32.90 30.55
CA GLY A 12 -5.33 -32.59 30.94
C GLY A 12 -4.30 -32.76 29.82
N SER A 13 -3.20 -32.00 29.90
CA SER A 13 -2.17 -31.84 28.85
C SER A 13 -0.99 -32.82 28.87
N LEU A 14 -1.06 -33.96 29.56
CA LEU A 14 0.02 -34.96 29.47
C LEU A 14 0.03 -35.63 28.10
N SER A 15 1.20 -36.13 27.65
CA SER A 15 1.38 -36.86 26.37
C SER A 15 0.22 -37.83 26.06
N GLY A 16 -0.70 -37.40 25.19
CA GLY A 16 -1.91 -38.13 24.81
C GLY A 16 -3.25 -37.50 25.26
N GLY A 17 -3.24 -36.30 25.85
CA GLY A 17 -4.42 -35.62 26.39
C GLY A 17 -4.98 -36.38 27.59
N LEU A 18 -4.23 -36.51 28.68
CA LEU A 18 -4.71 -37.20 29.88
C LEU A 18 -4.24 -36.45 31.14
N PRO A 19 -4.97 -36.52 32.26
CA PRO A 19 -6.22 -37.26 32.47
C PRO A 19 -7.45 -36.55 31.89
N LYS A 20 -8.45 -37.32 31.46
CA LYS A 20 -9.79 -36.80 31.10
C LYS A 20 -10.82 -37.34 32.07
N ALA A 21 -11.60 -36.47 32.69
CA ALA A 21 -12.51 -36.88 33.75
C ALA A 21 -13.74 -35.99 33.92
N ILE A 22 -14.81 -36.59 34.44
CA ILE A 22 -16.06 -35.94 34.82
C ILE A 22 -16.30 -36.21 36.31
N GLN A 23 -16.48 -35.14 37.09
CA GLN A 23 -16.78 -35.15 38.51
C GLN A 23 -18.28 -34.98 38.73
N LEU A 24 -18.86 -35.81 39.58
CA LEU A 24 -20.29 -35.75 39.94
C LEU A 24 -20.47 -35.76 41.44
N THR A 25 -21.45 -35.00 41.93
CA THR A 25 -21.78 -34.96 43.36
C THR A 25 -23.27 -35.27 43.60
N ALA A 26 -23.53 -36.16 44.56
CA ALA A 26 -24.88 -36.47 45.00
C ALA A 26 -25.44 -35.32 45.85
N VAL A 27 -26.48 -34.65 45.35
CA VAL A 27 -27.19 -33.57 46.07
C VAL A 27 -28.06 -34.14 47.19
N SER A 28 -28.58 -35.35 47.02
CA SER A 28 -29.36 -36.07 48.02
C SER A 28 -29.06 -37.58 48.04
N ASP A 29 -29.66 -38.35 48.96
CA ASP A 29 -29.43 -39.80 49.05
C ASP A 29 -30.04 -40.53 47.84
N ILE A 30 -29.20 -41.13 47.00
CA ILE A 30 -29.59 -41.92 45.82
C ILE A 30 -29.63 -43.40 46.18
N ALA A 31 -30.81 -44.02 46.09
CA ALA A 31 -30.99 -45.42 46.47
C ALA A 31 -30.43 -46.43 45.44
N ASP A 32 -30.39 -46.04 44.16
CA ASP A 32 -29.94 -46.86 43.03
C ASP A 32 -29.39 -45.96 41.93
N LEU A 33 -28.06 -45.90 41.79
CA LEU A 33 -27.37 -45.06 40.81
C LEU A 33 -27.59 -45.54 39.37
N SER A 34 -28.04 -46.78 39.14
CA SER A 34 -28.27 -47.31 37.78
C SER A 34 -29.43 -46.68 37.01
N VAL A 35 -30.15 -45.77 37.64
CA VAL A 35 -31.12 -44.92 36.96
C VAL A 35 -30.46 -43.72 36.27
N TYR A 36 -29.19 -43.44 36.56
CA TYR A 36 -28.41 -42.37 35.96
C TYR A 36 -27.45 -42.90 34.88
N GLY A 37 -27.09 -42.02 33.95
CA GLY A 37 -26.01 -42.25 32.99
C GLY A 37 -25.44 -40.94 32.43
N ILE A 38 -24.35 -41.02 31.68
CA ILE A 38 -23.65 -39.88 31.07
C ILE A 38 -23.47 -40.10 29.56
N GLY A 39 -23.49 -39.02 28.79
CA GLY A 39 -22.96 -38.95 27.43
C GLY A 39 -22.19 -37.65 27.22
N ALA A 40 -21.29 -37.64 26.24
CA ALA A 40 -20.69 -36.43 25.70
C ALA A 40 -21.28 -36.17 24.30
N ALA A 41 -21.51 -34.90 23.95
CA ALA A 41 -21.87 -34.49 22.60
C ALA A 41 -20.60 -33.95 21.92
N ASN A 42 -19.96 -34.80 21.10
CA ASN A 42 -18.62 -34.50 20.63
C ASN A 42 -18.60 -33.50 19.46
N ASN A 43 -17.82 -32.42 19.61
CA ASN A 43 -17.61 -31.35 18.61
C ASN A 43 -18.90 -30.74 18.02
N GLY A 44 -19.98 -30.66 18.81
CA GLY A 44 -21.26 -30.10 18.36
C GLY A 44 -22.03 -30.97 17.34
N GLY A 45 -23.36 -30.96 17.43
CA GLY A 45 -24.24 -31.75 16.54
C GLY A 45 -25.47 -32.33 17.20
N GLY A 46 -25.69 -32.01 18.47
CA GLY A 46 -26.76 -32.49 19.31
C GLY A 46 -26.38 -33.76 20.08
N THR A 47 -27.25 -34.17 21.00
CA THR A 47 -27.03 -35.33 21.89
C THR A 47 -26.68 -36.62 21.15
N ASP A 48 -25.58 -37.27 21.54
CA ASP A 48 -25.24 -38.65 21.16
C ASP A 48 -25.95 -39.70 22.04
N GLY A 49 -26.65 -39.23 23.08
CA GLY A 49 -27.43 -40.01 24.02
C GLY A 49 -26.60 -40.62 25.16
N GLU A 50 -27.23 -41.47 25.97
CA GLU A 50 -26.59 -42.07 27.14
C GLU A 50 -25.53 -43.11 26.73
N GLU A 51 -24.25 -42.79 26.95
CA GLU A 51 -23.10 -43.62 26.57
C GLU A 51 -22.61 -44.53 27.72
N PHE A 52 -22.82 -44.11 28.98
CA PHE A 52 -22.46 -44.87 30.17
C PHE A 52 -23.58 -44.87 31.20
N THR A 53 -24.13 -46.05 31.50
CA THR A 53 -25.08 -46.25 32.62
C THR A 53 -24.35 -46.75 33.87
N PHE A 54 -24.61 -46.12 35.02
CA PHE A 54 -24.00 -46.53 36.29
C PHE A 54 -24.49 -47.91 36.79
N PRO A 55 -23.71 -48.61 37.63
CA PRO A 55 -24.17 -49.86 38.26
C PRO A 55 -25.16 -49.59 39.40
N ALA A 56 -25.96 -50.61 39.75
CA ALA A 56 -26.97 -50.51 40.80
C ALA A 56 -26.35 -50.49 42.21
N VAL A 57 -25.94 -49.29 42.64
CA VAL A 57 -25.35 -49.00 43.96
C VAL A 57 -26.04 -47.79 44.60
N ALA A 58 -26.07 -47.72 45.93
CA ALA A 58 -26.58 -46.53 46.62
C ALA A 58 -25.45 -45.51 46.82
N LEU A 59 -25.77 -44.22 46.69
CA LEU A 59 -24.84 -43.09 46.88
C LEU A 59 -25.44 -42.13 47.91
N ALA A 60 -24.67 -41.74 48.93
CA ALA A 60 -25.16 -40.86 50.00
C ALA A 60 -25.04 -39.39 49.60
N ALA A 61 -25.91 -38.52 50.12
CA ALA A 61 -25.82 -37.08 49.90
C ALA A 61 -24.42 -36.53 50.26
N GLY A 62 -23.90 -35.62 49.43
CA GLY A 62 -22.56 -35.04 49.54
C GLY A 62 -21.42 -35.95 49.08
N THR A 63 -21.70 -37.16 48.59
CA THR A 63 -20.66 -38.02 48.02
C THR A 63 -20.30 -37.55 46.61
N THR A 64 -19.01 -37.30 46.37
CA THR A 64 -18.45 -37.05 45.04
C THR A 64 -17.88 -38.33 44.46
N ILE A 65 -18.13 -38.57 43.17
CA ILE A 65 -17.59 -39.69 42.38
C ILE A 65 -16.96 -39.18 41.09
N TYR A 66 -15.98 -39.92 40.57
CA TYR A 66 -15.27 -39.58 39.33
C TYR A 66 -15.44 -40.67 38.25
N ILE A 67 -15.75 -40.25 37.03
CA ILE A 67 -15.59 -41.08 35.82
C ILE A 67 -14.40 -40.54 35.05
N ALA A 68 -13.45 -41.40 34.70
CA ALA A 68 -12.30 -41.04 33.87
C ALA A 68 -12.21 -41.90 32.59
N SER A 69 -11.48 -41.42 31.59
CA SER A 69 -11.17 -42.21 30.38
C SER A 69 -10.28 -43.42 30.69
N GLU A 70 -9.40 -43.30 31.69
CA GLU A 70 -8.47 -44.32 32.15
C GLU A 70 -8.11 -44.15 33.64
N THR A 71 -7.30 -45.06 34.21
CA THR A 71 -6.98 -45.08 35.65
C THR A 71 -5.58 -44.58 35.97
N ASP A 72 -4.58 -44.91 35.16
CA ASP A 72 -3.17 -44.78 35.53
C ASP A 72 -2.74 -43.30 35.56
N SER A 73 -3.17 -42.50 34.59
CA SER A 73 -2.84 -41.07 34.49
C SER A 73 -3.74 -40.23 35.40
N PHE A 74 -5.02 -40.60 35.56
CA PHE A 74 -5.89 -40.00 36.57
C PHE A 74 -5.33 -40.17 37.98
N GLU A 75 -4.95 -41.40 38.37
CA GLU A 75 -4.39 -41.66 39.70
C GLU A 75 -3.03 -41.00 39.89
N ALA A 76 -2.23 -40.85 38.83
CA ALA A 76 -0.98 -40.09 38.88
C ALA A 76 -1.21 -38.60 39.14
N PHE A 77 -2.21 -37.99 38.48
CA PHE A 77 -2.47 -36.55 38.55
C PHE A 77 -3.22 -36.13 39.83
N PHE A 78 -4.24 -36.90 40.24
CA PHE A 78 -5.07 -36.60 41.42
C PHE A 78 -4.64 -37.32 42.70
N GLY A 79 -3.77 -38.34 42.59
CA GLY A 79 -3.29 -39.11 43.75
C GLY A 79 -4.29 -40.12 44.31
N PHE A 80 -5.43 -40.36 43.63
CA PHE A 80 -6.41 -41.39 43.96
C PHE A 80 -7.04 -41.98 42.68
N ALA A 81 -7.52 -43.23 42.74
CA ALA A 81 -8.16 -43.89 41.60
C ALA A 81 -9.59 -43.36 41.34
N PRO A 82 -10.06 -43.28 40.07
CA PRO A 82 -11.43 -42.89 39.76
C PRO A 82 -12.41 -44.02 40.17
N ASP A 83 -13.66 -43.66 40.47
CA ASP A 83 -14.69 -44.63 40.84
C ASP A 83 -15.12 -45.52 39.67
N TYR A 84 -15.10 -44.93 38.46
CA TYR A 84 -15.49 -45.58 37.22
C TYR A 84 -14.56 -45.18 36.07
N THR A 85 -14.41 -46.07 35.10
CA THR A 85 -13.71 -45.77 33.83
C THR A 85 -14.61 -46.04 32.64
N SER A 86 -14.71 -45.09 31.73
CA SER A 86 -15.57 -45.20 30.54
C SER A 86 -15.00 -44.37 29.39
N SER A 87 -15.25 -44.80 28.15
CA SER A 87 -14.94 -43.98 26.96
C SER A 87 -15.81 -42.72 26.85
N ALA A 88 -16.92 -42.65 27.58
CA ALA A 88 -17.78 -41.46 27.67
C ALA A 88 -17.09 -40.24 28.32
N ALA A 89 -15.89 -40.43 28.88
CA ALA A 89 -15.03 -39.34 29.37
C ALA A 89 -13.84 -39.07 28.43
N ASN A 90 -13.85 -39.58 27.19
CA ASN A 90 -12.84 -39.23 26.18
C ASN A 90 -13.22 -37.90 25.50
N ILE A 91 -13.11 -36.81 26.27
CA ILE A 91 -13.52 -35.46 25.89
C ILE A 91 -12.30 -34.60 25.55
N ASN A 92 -12.28 -33.77 24.51
CA ASN A 92 -11.12 -32.96 24.06
C ASN A 92 -11.16 -31.49 24.44
N GLY A 93 -11.94 -31.13 25.47
CA GLY A 93 -11.92 -29.79 26.04
C GLY A 93 -12.87 -28.79 25.36
N ASP A 94 -13.62 -29.25 24.37
CA ASP A 94 -14.61 -28.54 23.57
C ASP A 94 -15.94 -29.30 23.50
N ASP A 95 -16.07 -30.42 24.23
CA ASP A 95 -17.26 -31.28 24.23
C ASP A 95 -18.22 -30.97 25.38
N ALA A 96 -19.52 -30.92 25.07
CA ALA A 96 -20.59 -30.78 26.05
C ALA A 96 -20.90 -32.12 26.75
N ILE A 97 -21.25 -32.09 28.04
CA ILE A 97 -21.50 -33.27 28.88
C ILE A 97 -22.94 -33.30 29.39
N GLU A 98 -23.62 -34.41 29.14
CA GLU A 98 -25.02 -34.63 29.49
C GLU A 98 -25.15 -35.66 30.62
N LEU A 99 -25.89 -35.31 31.68
CA LEU A 99 -26.30 -36.24 32.72
C LEU A 99 -27.76 -36.67 32.53
N PHE A 100 -28.01 -37.97 32.45
CA PHE A 100 -29.32 -38.57 32.22
C PHE A 100 -29.92 -39.18 33.49
N LEU A 101 -31.24 -39.07 33.65
CA LEU A 101 -32.05 -39.80 34.63
C LEU A 101 -33.19 -40.54 33.91
N ASN A 102 -33.14 -41.88 33.91
CA ASN A 102 -34.05 -42.74 33.15
C ASN A 102 -34.12 -42.36 31.65
N GLY A 103 -32.98 -41.95 31.07
CA GLY A 103 -32.85 -41.55 29.66
C GLY A 103 -33.34 -40.15 29.32
N ALA A 104 -33.55 -39.26 30.30
CA ALA A 104 -33.83 -37.84 30.08
C ALA A 104 -32.71 -36.97 30.68
N VAL A 105 -32.26 -35.94 29.97
CA VAL A 105 -31.24 -35.00 30.46
C VAL A 105 -31.77 -34.26 31.69
N VAL A 106 -30.95 -34.23 32.74
CA VAL A 106 -31.27 -33.59 34.03
C VAL A 106 -30.18 -32.65 34.54
N ASP A 107 -29.01 -32.65 33.90
CA ASP A 107 -27.94 -31.69 34.11
C ASP A 107 -27.06 -31.60 32.85
N LEU A 108 -26.53 -30.41 32.54
CA LEU A 108 -25.77 -30.14 31.33
C LEU A 108 -24.56 -29.24 31.59
N PHE A 109 -23.45 -29.55 30.94
CA PHE A 109 -22.27 -28.68 30.81
C PHE A 109 -21.98 -28.49 29.31
N GLY A 110 -21.80 -27.25 28.84
CA GLY A 110 -21.61 -26.91 27.43
C GLY A 110 -22.90 -26.91 26.60
N ASP A 111 -22.83 -26.34 25.39
CA ASP A 111 -23.91 -26.38 24.40
C ASP A 111 -23.75 -27.60 23.48
N ILE A 112 -24.77 -28.47 23.44
CA ILE A 112 -24.72 -29.73 22.68
C ILE A 112 -24.76 -29.53 21.16
N ASP A 113 -25.24 -28.38 20.68
CA ASP A 113 -25.37 -28.09 19.25
C ASP A 113 -24.16 -27.32 18.69
N THR A 114 -23.18 -26.99 19.54
CA THR A 114 -22.05 -26.10 19.22
C THR A 114 -20.72 -26.80 19.53
N ASP A 115 -19.72 -26.63 18.66
CA ASP A 115 -18.33 -27.00 18.94
C ASP A 115 -17.76 -25.98 19.92
N GLY A 116 -17.23 -26.42 21.06
CA GLY A 116 -16.79 -25.54 22.14
C GLY A 116 -15.49 -24.78 21.88
N THR A 117 -14.80 -25.01 20.76
CA THR A 117 -13.55 -24.30 20.41
C THR A 117 -13.78 -22.78 20.29
N GLY A 118 -13.09 -21.97 21.08
CA GLY A 118 -13.22 -20.51 21.12
C GLY A 118 -14.46 -20.00 21.88
N GLU A 119 -15.28 -20.89 22.42
CA GLU A 119 -16.45 -20.52 23.23
C GLU A 119 -16.06 -20.32 24.70
N VAL A 120 -16.90 -19.58 25.45
CA VAL A 120 -16.66 -19.24 26.87
C VAL A 120 -16.50 -20.45 27.80
N TRP A 121 -16.89 -21.63 27.33
CA TRP A 121 -16.87 -22.87 28.09
C TRP A 121 -15.79 -23.85 27.60
N GLU A 122 -14.88 -23.41 26.74
CA GLU A 122 -13.69 -24.15 26.34
C GLU A 122 -12.79 -24.45 27.56
N TYR A 123 -12.34 -25.70 27.66
CA TYR A 123 -11.51 -26.23 28.74
C TYR A 123 -10.43 -27.17 28.19
N MET A 124 -10.00 -27.00 26.94
CA MET A 124 -8.88 -27.73 26.32
C MET A 124 -7.64 -27.59 27.20
N ASP A 125 -7.02 -28.72 27.55
CA ASP A 125 -5.86 -28.73 28.43
C ASP A 125 -6.10 -27.98 29.77
N GLY A 126 -7.36 -27.95 30.22
CA GLY A 126 -7.88 -27.23 31.39
C GLY A 126 -8.97 -28.00 32.13
N TRP A 127 -9.83 -27.26 32.83
CA TRP A 127 -10.96 -27.79 33.58
C TRP A 127 -12.07 -26.75 33.75
N ALA A 128 -13.28 -27.24 34.01
CA ALA A 128 -14.38 -26.42 34.52
C ALA A 128 -14.97 -27.05 35.78
N SER A 129 -15.42 -26.24 36.72
CA SER A 129 -16.06 -26.68 37.97
C SER A 129 -17.32 -25.89 38.25
N ARG A 130 -18.33 -26.56 38.79
CA ARG A 130 -19.61 -25.91 39.10
C ARG A 130 -19.46 -24.99 40.31
N ALA A 131 -20.00 -23.78 40.22
CA ALA A 131 -20.00 -22.80 41.30
C ALA A 131 -20.70 -23.35 42.56
N VAL A 132 -20.25 -22.92 43.74
CA VAL A 132 -20.64 -23.48 45.05
C VAL A 132 -22.14 -23.44 45.37
N ASP A 133 -22.88 -22.50 44.77
CA ASP A 133 -24.32 -22.32 44.98
C ASP A 133 -25.19 -22.76 43.78
N ALA A 134 -24.57 -23.23 42.69
CA ALA A 134 -25.28 -23.69 41.50
C ALA A 134 -25.78 -25.13 41.66
N GLY A 135 -27.03 -25.39 41.24
CA GLY A 135 -27.67 -26.71 41.29
C GLY A 135 -27.82 -27.32 39.89
N PRO A 136 -28.21 -28.61 39.77
CA PRO A 136 -28.30 -29.27 38.46
C PRO A 136 -29.37 -28.62 37.57
N ASP A 137 -28.98 -28.27 36.33
CA ASP A 137 -29.81 -27.63 35.33
C ASP A 137 -29.71 -28.36 33.97
N PRO A 138 -30.82 -28.83 33.38
CA PRO A 138 -30.79 -29.43 32.04
C PRO A 138 -30.52 -28.42 30.90
N ILE A 139 -30.40 -27.13 31.19
CA ILE A 139 -29.98 -26.09 30.26
C ILE A 139 -28.64 -25.54 30.76
N PHE A 140 -27.66 -25.46 29.85
CA PHE A 140 -26.36 -24.92 30.19
C PHE A 140 -26.45 -23.41 30.38
N ASP A 141 -25.98 -22.93 31.53
CA ASP A 141 -25.76 -21.53 31.83
C ASP A 141 -24.29 -21.37 32.25
N PRO A 142 -23.45 -20.64 31.49
CA PRO A 142 -22.04 -20.49 31.82
C PRO A 142 -21.82 -19.80 33.18
N ALA A 143 -22.78 -19.02 33.69
CA ALA A 143 -22.67 -18.39 35.01
C ALA A 143 -22.71 -19.38 36.20
N ASP A 144 -23.17 -20.62 35.97
CA ASP A 144 -23.16 -21.68 36.98
C ASP A 144 -21.78 -22.35 37.13
N TRP A 145 -20.79 -21.93 36.34
CA TRP A 145 -19.50 -22.61 36.22
C TRP A 145 -18.33 -21.63 36.37
N THR A 146 -17.22 -22.18 36.85
CA THR A 146 -15.91 -21.56 36.89
C THR A 146 -15.01 -22.34 35.95
N PHE A 147 -14.33 -21.62 35.06
CA PHE A 147 -13.48 -22.19 34.03
C PHE A 147 -12.03 -21.87 34.36
N SER A 148 -11.13 -22.81 34.08
CA SER A 148 -9.69 -22.55 34.19
C SER A 148 -9.14 -21.74 33.02
N GLY A 149 -9.89 -21.69 31.91
CA GLY A 149 -9.40 -21.31 30.58
C GLY A 149 -8.62 -22.44 29.89
N PRO A 150 -8.40 -22.34 28.57
CA PRO A 150 -7.61 -23.30 27.82
C PRO A 150 -6.14 -23.29 28.28
N ASN A 151 -5.48 -24.44 28.18
CA ASN A 151 -4.07 -24.66 28.54
C ASN A 151 -3.72 -24.43 30.02
N ALA A 152 -4.70 -24.29 30.91
CA ALA A 152 -4.45 -23.99 32.32
C ALA A 152 -3.68 -25.09 33.08
N LEU A 153 -3.69 -26.31 32.54
CA LEU A 153 -2.93 -27.45 33.09
C LEU A 153 -1.61 -27.70 32.34
N ASP A 154 -1.22 -26.84 31.38
CA ASP A 154 0.03 -26.98 30.64
C ASP A 154 1.26 -27.00 31.53
N ASN A 155 2.15 -27.95 31.22
CA ASN A 155 3.41 -28.18 31.94
C ASN A 155 3.24 -28.55 33.42
N VAL A 156 2.03 -28.91 33.86
CA VAL A 156 1.74 -29.37 35.22
C VAL A 156 1.78 -30.90 35.31
N THR A 157 2.36 -31.44 36.37
CA THR A 157 2.47 -32.91 36.57
C THR A 157 1.49 -33.50 37.58
N ASP A 158 0.91 -32.68 38.46
CA ASP A 158 -0.12 -33.09 39.42
C ASP A 158 -1.02 -31.92 39.80
N ASN A 159 -2.25 -32.22 40.21
CA ASN A 159 -3.25 -31.19 40.49
C ASN A 159 -2.90 -30.28 41.67
N ALA A 160 -2.13 -30.76 42.65
CA ALA A 160 -1.86 -30.00 43.88
C ALA A 160 -0.79 -28.90 43.68
N SER A 161 0.05 -29.04 42.65
CA SER A 161 1.09 -28.08 42.29
C SER A 161 0.73 -27.21 41.08
N ALA A 162 -0.45 -27.41 40.50
CA ALA A 162 -0.96 -26.57 39.43
C ALA A 162 -1.10 -25.11 39.93
N PRO A 163 -0.67 -24.11 39.15
CA PRO A 163 -0.94 -22.70 39.45
C PRO A 163 -2.45 -22.43 39.57
N ASN A 164 -3.26 -23.11 38.76
CA ASN A 164 -4.72 -23.09 38.81
C ASN A 164 -5.27 -24.53 39.00
N PRO A 165 -5.32 -25.03 40.25
CA PRO A 165 -5.65 -26.43 40.52
C PRO A 165 -7.15 -26.71 40.38
N PHE A 166 -7.51 -27.85 39.78
CA PHE A 166 -8.88 -28.32 39.77
C PHE A 166 -9.38 -28.47 41.22
N PRO A 167 -10.53 -27.91 41.59
CA PRO A 167 -11.01 -27.94 42.97
C PRO A 167 -11.40 -29.38 43.37
N VAL A 168 -10.60 -29.97 44.27
CA VAL A 168 -10.86 -31.30 44.85
C VAL A 168 -11.47 -31.11 46.26
N PRO A 169 -12.63 -31.71 46.55
CA PRO A 169 -13.25 -31.63 47.88
C PRO A 169 -12.30 -32.14 48.99
N GLY A 170 -11.89 -31.24 49.90
CA GLY A 170 -11.10 -31.56 51.09
C GLY A 170 -9.62 -31.13 51.08
N ALA A 171 -9.16 -30.33 50.12
CA ALA A 171 -7.89 -29.59 50.23
C ALA A 171 -7.99 -28.51 51.33
N PRO A 172 -6.91 -28.20 52.09
CA PRO A 172 -6.94 -27.10 53.05
C PRO A 172 -6.99 -25.76 52.32
N GLU A 173 -8.01 -24.95 52.63
CA GLU A 173 -8.13 -23.54 52.20
C GLU A 173 -6.88 -22.75 52.60
N PRO A 174 -6.34 -21.86 51.73
CA PRO A 174 -5.30 -20.92 52.14
C PRO A 174 -5.86 -19.95 53.20
N GLN A 175 -5.13 -19.78 54.30
CA GLN A 175 -5.40 -18.74 55.30
C GLN A 175 -4.86 -17.41 54.80
N VAL A 176 -5.66 -16.34 54.85
CA VAL A 176 -5.25 -14.99 54.45
C VAL A 176 -4.20 -14.44 55.43
N SER A 177 -3.08 -13.93 54.91
CA SER A 177 -2.11 -13.12 55.66
C SER A 177 -2.69 -11.73 55.94
N VAL A 178 -2.49 -11.20 57.14
CA VAL A 178 -2.87 -9.81 57.47
C VAL A 178 -2.16 -8.81 56.54
N ALA A 179 -2.88 -7.82 56.03
CA ALA A 179 -2.38 -6.78 55.12
C ALA A 179 -2.72 -5.37 55.63
N ILE A 180 -1.95 -4.37 55.21
CA ILE A 180 -2.26 -2.94 55.35
C ILE A 180 -3.29 -2.62 54.27
N ASN A 181 -4.45 -2.11 54.67
CA ASN A 181 -5.58 -1.87 53.76
C ASN A 181 -5.69 -0.41 53.33
N GLU A 182 -5.58 0.48 54.30
CA GLU A 182 -5.80 1.92 54.11
C GLU A 182 -5.02 2.68 55.18
N PHE A 183 -4.54 3.89 54.90
CA PHE A 183 -3.98 4.75 55.91
C PHE A 183 -4.07 6.23 55.55
N ARG A 184 -4.16 7.06 56.60
CA ARG A 184 -4.14 8.53 56.53
C ARG A 184 -3.04 9.06 57.46
N ILE A 185 -2.11 9.82 56.89
CA ILE A 185 -1.02 10.47 57.63
C ILE A 185 -1.25 11.97 57.86
N SER A 186 -2.11 12.61 57.07
CA SER A 186 -2.41 14.04 57.18
C SER A 186 -3.76 14.39 56.58
N SER A 187 -4.45 15.41 57.11
CA SER A 187 -5.78 15.88 56.64
C SER A 187 -5.81 17.40 56.42
N PRO A 188 -6.75 17.96 55.61
CA PRO A 188 -6.86 19.40 55.36
C PRO A 188 -7.31 20.19 56.61
N GLY A 189 -6.44 21.06 57.13
CA GLY A 189 -6.69 21.92 58.30
C GLY A 189 -5.44 22.11 59.17
N ASP A 190 -5.48 23.00 60.17
CA ASP A 190 -4.38 23.13 61.16
C ASP A 190 -4.30 21.83 62.00
N ASP A 191 -3.23 21.02 61.87
CA ASP A 191 -2.83 19.86 62.73
C ASP A 191 -4.02 19.12 63.39
N ASP A 192 -4.93 18.53 62.60
CA ASP A 192 -5.97 17.64 63.15
C ASP A 192 -5.53 16.18 63.09
N ASP A 193 -4.60 15.79 63.96
CA ASP A 193 -4.08 14.40 64.04
C ASP A 193 -5.14 13.40 64.54
N THR A 194 -6.39 13.85 64.79
CA THR A 194 -7.46 12.96 65.26
C THR A 194 -8.05 12.10 64.15
N SER A 195 -7.78 12.41 62.88
CA SER A 195 -8.14 11.61 61.70
C SER A 195 -7.01 10.72 61.17
N ASN A 196 -5.82 10.73 61.77
CA ASN A 196 -4.73 9.83 61.36
C ASN A 196 -5.04 8.38 61.75
N PHE A 197 -4.88 7.46 60.81
CA PHE A 197 -5.10 6.03 61.02
C PHE A 197 -4.29 5.15 60.06
N VAL A 198 -4.18 3.87 60.43
CA VAL A 198 -3.77 2.76 59.57
C VAL A 198 -4.79 1.65 59.80
N GLU A 199 -5.44 1.19 58.73
CA GLU A 199 -6.36 0.08 58.72
C GLU A 199 -5.66 -1.17 58.21
N LEU A 200 -5.97 -2.31 58.84
CA LEU A 200 -5.50 -3.63 58.44
C LEU A 200 -6.67 -4.51 58.00
N PHE A 201 -6.44 -5.38 57.03
CA PHE A 201 -7.41 -6.37 56.56
C PHE A 201 -6.94 -7.81 56.85
N THR A 202 -7.83 -8.67 57.33
CA THR A 202 -7.60 -10.10 57.59
C THR A 202 -8.93 -10.87 57.69
N ASP A 203 -8.89 -12.18 57.97
CA ASP A 203 -10.09 -12.99 58.15
C ASP A 203 -11.02 -12.37 59.23
N PRO A 204 -12.34 -12.26 58.99
CA PRO A 204 -13.29 -11.74 59.98
C PRO A 204 -13.20 -12.44 61.35
N GLY A 205 -13.10 -11.65 62.41
CA GLY A 205 -12.92 -12.15 63.78
C GLY A 205 -11.52 -12.68 64.12
N ALA A 206 -10.54 -12.59 63.22
CA ALA A 206 -9.17 -13.01 63.51
C ALA A 206 -8.48 -12.11 64.55
N SER A 207 -7.66 -12.72 65.41
CA SER A 207 -6.86 -11.98 66.39
C SER A 207 -5.47 -11.71 65.82
N LEU A 208 -4.99 -10.48 65.96
CA LEU A 208 -3.65 -10.07 65.55
C LEU A 208 -2.59 -10.26 66.65
N ALA A 209 -2.85 -11.17 67.60
CA ALA A 209 -1.93 -11.45 68.69
C ALA A 209 -0.53 -11.86 68.20
N GLY A 210 0.50 -11.23 68.76
CA GLY A 210 1.90 -11.44 68.39
C GLY A 210 2.41 -10.60 67.20
N LYS A 211 1.57 -9.72 66.64
CA LYS A 211 1.95 -8.79 65.55
C LYS A 211 2.19 -7.38 66.06
N THR A 212 2.96 -6.60 65.31
CA THR A 212 3.27 -5.20 65.62
C THR A 212 3.31 -4.40 64.32
N LEU A 213 2.65 -3.24 64.30
CA LEU A 213 2.82 -2.26 63.23
C LEU A 213 4.03 -1.37 63.55
N LEU A 214 5.01 -1.36 62.66
CA LEU A 214 6.17 -0.47 62.71
C LEU A 214 6.00 0.66 61.71
N VAL A 215 6.45 1.85 62.10
CA VAL A 215 6.66 2.98 61.19
C VAL A 215 8.12 3.35 61.26
N VAL A 216 8.82 3.26 60.13
CA VAL A 216 10.27 3.44 60.01
C VAL A 216 10.55 4.68 59.19
N SER A 217 11.41 5.58 59.67
CA SER A 217 11.78 6.81 58.96
C SER A 217 12.60 6.50 57.71
N GLY A 218 12.38 7.24 56.61
CA GLY A 218 13.09 7.09 55.33
C GLY A 218 14.08 8.20 54.96
N GLU A 219 14.09 9.34 55.67
CA GLU A 219 14.87 10.52 55.24
C GLU A 219 15.69 11.18 56.37
N PHE A 220 15.06 11.73 57.42
CA PHE A 220 15.78 12.52 58.45
C PHE A 220 16.58 11.68 59.47
N SER A 221 16.22 10.40 59.61
CA SER A 221 16.95 9.40 60.40
C SER A 221 16.62 8.01 59.86
N PRO A 222 17.06 7.67 58.64
CA PRO A 222 16.62 6.45 57.97
C PRO A 222 16.85 5.20 58.83
N GLY A 223 15.91 4.26 58.79
CA GLY A 223 15.99 3.03 59.59
C GLY A 223 15.57 3.16 61.05
N SER A 224 15.40 4.38 61.58
CA SER A 224 14.87 4.58 62.94
C SER A 224 13.39 4.23 63.02
N ILE A 225 13.01 3.43 64.02
CA ILE A 225 11.60 3.11 64.32
C ILE A 225 10.94 4.30 65.02
N ASP A 226 10.05 5.00 64.33
CA ASP A 226 9.28 6.11 64.89
C ASP A 226 8.12 5.62 65.76
N PHE A 227 7.41 4.59 65.30
CA PHE A 227 6.32 3.95 66.03
C PHE A 227 6.46 2.43 66.04
N ALA A 228 6.17 1.82 67.19
CA ALA A 228 6.03 0.37 67.34
C ALA A 228 4.73 0.08 68.11
N ILE A 229 3.67 -0.25 67.37
CA ILE A 229 2.30 -0.36 67.88
C ILE A 229 1.96 -1.84 68.07
N ASP A 230 1.73 -2.24 69.32
CA ASP A 230 1.39 -3.63 69.69
C ASP A 230 -0.08 -3.95 69.32
N LEU A 231 -0.29 -5.01 68.56
CA LEU A 231 -1.60 -5.46 68.08
C LEU A 231 -2.16 -6.65 68.89
N ASN A 232 -1.59 -6.94 70.07
CA ASN A 232 -1.96 -8.10 70.89
C ASN A 232 -3.44 -8.19 71.27
N ASP A 233 -4.07 -7.03 71.47
CA ASP A 233 -5.49 -6.94 71.84
C ASP A 233 -6.40 -6.67 70.64
N ALA A 234 -5.84 -6.60 69.42
CA ALA A 234 -6.59 -6.29 68.21
C ALA A 234 -7.29 -7.53 67.63
N VAL A 235 -8.55 -7.34 67.22
CA VAL A 235 -9.40 -8.38 66.65
C VAL A 235 -10.19 -7.77 65.50
N ALA A 236 -10.10 -8.39 64.32
CA ALA A 236 -10.84 -7.98 63.14
C ALA A 236 -12.35 -8.04 63.39
N ASP A 237 -13.07 -7.08 62.83
CA ASP A 237 -14.53 -7.04 62.90
C ASP A 237 -15.19 -8.09 61.98
N ASP A 238 -16.50 -7.96 61.76
CA ASP A 238 -17.27 -8.87 60.89
C ASP A 238 -16.91 -8.68 59.39
N GLY A 239 -16.29 -7.56 59.02
CA GLY A 239 -15.82 -7.24 57.67
C GLY A 239 -14.35 -7.62 57.42
N GLY A 240 -13.58 -7.88 58.48
CA GLY A 240 -12.16 -8.22 58.38
C GLY A 240 -11.21 -7.06 58.72
N PHE A 241 -11.75 -5.92 59.16
CA PHE A 241 -10.99 -4.69 59.36
C PHE A 241 -10.52 -4.54 60.82
N VAL A 242 -9.32 -3.97 60.98
CA VAL A 242 -8.77 -3.49 62.26
C VAL A 242 -8.21 -2.09 62.06
N LEU A 243 -8.78 -1.12 62.75
CA LEU A 243 -8.32 0.26 62.71
C LEU A 243 -7.28 0.54 63.80
N ILE A 244 -6.18 1.19 63.43
CA ILE A 244 -5.14 1.68 64.33
C ILE A 244 -5.12 3.20 64.18
N GLY A 245 -5.47 3.94 65.22
CA GLY A 245 -5.59 5.39 65.11
C GLY A 245 -5.31 6.12 66.40
N ASN A 246 -5.35 7.45 66.35
CA ASN A 246 -5.28 8.28 67.55
C ASN A 246 -6.38 7.86 68.55
N ASP A 247 -6.11 7.85 69.86
CA ASP A 247 -7.11 7.45 70.87
C ASP A 247 -8.33 8.39 70.98
N GLN A 248 -8.31 9.52 70.26
CA GLN A 248 -9.45 10.42 70.05
C GLN A 248 -10.15 10.24 68.69
N ASN A 249 -9.69 9.33 67.82
CA ASN A 249 -10.27 9.10 66.50
C ASN A 249 -11.72 8.58 66.65
N PRO A 250 -12.71 9.26 66.04
CA PRO A 250 -14.13 8.93 66.21
C PRO A 250 -14.55 7.61 65.56
N ASN A 251 -13.72 7.03 64.68
CA ASN A 251 -14.00 5.81 63.93
C ASN A 251 -13.55 4.54 64.65
N LEU A 252 -12.80 4.65 65.77
CA LEU A 252 -12.39 3.49 66.55
C LEU A 252 -13.59 2.74 67.15
N GLY A 253 -13.78 1.51 66.71
CA GLY A 253 -14.76 0.53 67.13
C GLY A 253 -14.26 -0.44 68.21
N THR A 254 -14.94 -1.59 68.33
CA THR A 254 -14.60 -2.64 69.30
C THR A 254 -13.71 -3.67 68.63
N GLY A 255 -12.43 -3.75 68.99
CA GLY A 255 -11.45 -4.61 68.32
C GLY A 255 -10.25 -3.82 67.80
N ASP A 256 -10.40 -2.50 67.68
CA ASP A 256 -9.41 -1.54 67.18
C ASP A 256 -8.40 -1.08 68.25
N VAL A 257 -7.30 -0.48 67.76
CA VAL A 257 -6.17 -0.03 68.58
C VAL A 257 -6.10 1.50 68.62
N GLY A 258 -6.47 2.09 69.76
CA GLY A 258 -6.29 3.52 70.03
C GLY A 258 -4.90 3.83 70.62
N VAL A 259 -4.13 4.68 69.95
CA VAL A 259 -2.79 5.11 70.37
C VAL A 259 -2.82 6.58 70.79
N ALA A 260 -2.46 6.85 72.05
CA ALA A 260 -2.53 8.20 72.61
C ALA A 260 -1.51 9.15 71.96
N GLY A 261 -2.01 10.18 71.25
CA GLY A 261 -1.18 11.17 70.57
C GLY A 261 -0.42 10.63 69.37
N LEU A 262 -1.03 9.69 68.64
CA LEU A 262 -0.52 9.24 67.34
C LEU A 262 -0.57 10.38 66.33
N ASP A 263 0.56 10.65 65.70
CA ASP A 263 0.78 11.71 64.73
C ASP A 263 1.89 11.26 63.78
N PHE A 264 1.55 11.00 62.51
CA PHE A 264 2.50 10.51 61.51
C PHE A 264 3.23 11.69 60.86
N PHE A 265 4.47 11.48 60.43
CA PHE A 265 5.27 12.56 59.86
C PHE A 265 4.91 12.78 58.38
N GLY A 266 4.85 14.04 57.92
CA GLY A 266 4.74 14.37 56.50
C GLY A 266 6.08 14.29 55.76
N SER A 267 6.83 13.21 55.97
CA SER A 267 8.14 12.93 55.38
C SER A 267 8.24 11.44 55.02
N PRO A 268 9.19 11.02 54.17
CA PRO A 268 9.33 9.63 53.75
C PRO A 268 9.38 8.66 54.93
N GLN A 269 8.53 7.63 54.90
CA GLN A 269 8.37 6.62 55.95
C GLN A 269 7.80 5.31 55.41
N SER A 270 8.13 4.19 56.06
CA SER A 270 7.62 2.85 55.72
C SER A 270 6.77 2.30 56.85
N PHE A 271 5.56 1.85 56.52
CA PHE A 271 4.66 1.10 57.40
C PHE A 271 4.89 -0.40 57.19
N LEU A 272 5.15 -1.15 58.27
CA LEU A 272 5.45 -2.58 58.20
C LEU A 272 4.65 -3.35 59.25
N ILE A 273 3.97 -4.42 58.85
CA ILE A 273 3.39 -5.38 59.79
C ILE A 273 4.43 -6.47 60.03
N VAL A 274 4.85 -6.65 61.28
CA VAL A 274 5.83 -7.68 61.63
C VAL A 274 5.29 -8.65 62.66
N GLU A 275 5.75 -9.90 62.61
CA GLU A 275 5.42 -10.93 63.58
C GLU A 275 6.57 -11.13 64.59
N GLY A 276 6.25 -11.28 65.87
CA GLY A 276 7.23 -11.64 66.89
C GLY A 276 8.23 -10.52 67.25
N PHE A 277 7.82 -9.25 67.12
CA PHE A 277 8.69 -8.10 67.38
C PHE A 277 9.28 -8.07 68.81
N THR A 278 10.57 -7.79 68.91
CA THR A 278 11.35 -7.75 70.16
C THR A 278 12.13 -6.44 70.37
N GLY A 279 12.05 -5.51 69.41
CA GLY A 279 12.69 -4.19 69.48
C GLY A 279 11.86 -3.17 70.24
N ALA A 280 12.21 -1.90 70.09
CA ALA A 280 11.46 -0.77 70.63
C ALA A 280 11.51 0.44 69.69
N ALA A 281 10.52 1.34 69.80
CA ALA A 281 10.58 2.64 69.14
C ALA A 281 11.87 3.40 69.53
N GLY A 282 12.54 3.99 68.54
CA GLY A 282 13.85 4.63 68.63
C GLY A 282 15.05 3.70 68.42
N ASP A 283 14.84 2.39 68.20
CA ASP A 283 15.89 1.52 67.67
C ASP A 283 16.13 1.86 66.19
N ASP A 284 17.39 1.76 65.77
CA ASP A 284 17.85 2.01 64.40
C ASP A 284 18.11 0.65 63.71
N LEU A 285 17.34 0.38 62.65
CA LEU A 285 17.31 -0.87 61.91
C LEU A 285 18.24 -0.87 60.69
N ASP A 286 18.70 0.28 60.24
CA ASP A 286 19.58 0.47 59.07
C ASP A 286 20.72 1.41 59.48
N THR A 287 21.67 0.87 60.24
CA THR A 287 22.71 1.67 60.90
C THR A 287 23.75 2.26 59.96
N ASN A 288 23.65 1.94 58.67
CA ASN A 288 24.57 2.36 57.62
C ASN A 288 23.89 3.26 56.57
N ASP A 289 22.58 3.50 56.69
CA ASP A 289 21.73 4.31 55.81
C ASP A 289 21.80 3.86 54.33
N ASP A 290 21.81 2.54 54.05
CA ASP A 290 21.89 1.99 52.69
C ASP A 290 20.55 1.52 52.09
N GLY A 291 19.46 1.67 52.83
CA GLY A 291 18.11 1.28 52.42
C GLY A 291 17.81 -0.19 52.70
N THR A 292 18.66 -0.89 53.44
CA THR A 292 18.48 -2.30 53.82
C THR A 292 18.55 -2.48 55.33
N PHE A 293 17.70 -3.34 55.89
CA PHE A 293 17.76 -3.64 57.32
C PHE A 293 19.05 -4.39 57.72
N ASP A 294 19.87 -3.74 58.55
CA ASP A 294 20.99 -4.34 59.29
C ASP A 294 20.51 -5.19 60.48
N ALA A 295 19.33 -4.87 61.03
CA ALA A 295 18.72 -5.56 62.15
C ALA A 295 17.23 -5.85 61.89
N ALA A 296 16.83 -7.10 62.13
CA ALA A 296 15.43 -7.55 62.04
C ALA A 296 15.00 -8.16 63.39
N PRO A 297 14.61 -7.34 64.39
CA PRO A 297 14.14 -7.81 65.69
C PRO A 297 12.70 -8.38 65.63
N TRP A 298 12.35 -9.11 64.56
CA TRP A 298 11.07 -9.79 64.31
C TRP A 298 11.33 -11.15 63.63
N ASP A 299 10.32 -12.01 63.60
CA ASP A 299 10.38 -13.33 62.95
C ASP A 299 10.10 -13.24 61.44
N ALA A 300 9.16 -12.39 61.02
CA ALA A 300 8.82 -12.12 59.61
C ALA A 300 8.19 -10.73 59.42
N ILE A 301 8.32 -10.16 58.22
CA ILE A 301 7.47 -9.06 57.73
C ILE A 301 6.29 -9.73 57.01
N LEU A 302 5.07 -9.28 57.31
CA LEU A 302 3.83 -9.83 56.79
C LEU A 302 3.25 -8.99 55.67
N ASP A 303 3.37 -7.66 55.76
CA ASP A 303 3.02 -6.71 54.71
C ASP A 303 3.75 -5.38 54.97
N GLY A 304 3.87 -4.53 53.94
CA GLY A 304 4.49 -3.22 54.08
C GLY A 304 4.28 -2.27 52.90
N VAL A 305 4.27 -0.97 53.18
CA VAL A 305 4.16 0.11 52.19
C VAL A 305 5.04 1.29 52.58
N SER A 306 5.72 1.91 51.60
CA SER A 306 6.57 3.08 51.79
C SER A 306 5.99 4.31 51.11
N LEU A 307 6.15 5.47 51.75
CA LEU A 307 5.88 6.78 51.19
C LEU A 307 7.20 7.47 50.84
N VAL A 308 7.27 8.06 49.66
CA VAL A 308 8.38 8.90 49.19
C VAL A 308 7.89 10.33 48.93
N ASP A 309 8.80 11.29 48.89
CA ASP A 309 8.53 12.65 48.44
C ASP A 309 9.35 12.98 47.17
N GLY A 310 9.06 14.10 46.53
CA GLY A 310 9.74 14.54 45.31
C GLY A 310 10.72 15.68 45.55
N ASP A 311 11.21 15.84 46.79
CA ASP A 311 12.20 16.84 47.11
C ASP A 311 13.62 16.41 46.67
N ALA A 312 14.65 17.21 46.97
CA ALA A 312 16.01 16.95 46.50
C ALA A 312 16.84 16.05 47.44
N ASN A 313 16.27 15.64 48.57
CA ASN A 313 16.86 14.73 49.52
C ASN A 313 16.66 13.28 49.03
N ALA A 314 17.35 12.33 49.65
CA ALA A 314 17.30 10.94 49.23
C ALA A 314 16.34 10.18 50.13
N ASP A 315 15.39 9.49 49.50
CA ASP A 315 14.37 8.71 50.19
C ASP A 315 14.78 7.25 50.26
N LEU A 316 14.82 6.68 51.47
CA LEU A 316 15.03 5.26 51.68
C LEU A 316 13.69 4.58 52.00
N SER A 317 13.32 3.60 51.17
CA SER A 317 12.13 2.77 51.33
C SER A 317 12.50 1.41 51.91
N TYR A 318 11.75 0.97 52.93
CA TYR A 318 11.96 -0.32 53.59
C TYR A 318 10.83 -1.34 53.35
N ALA A 319 9.97 -1.08 52.37
CA ALA A 319 8.95 -1.99 51.87
C ALA A 319 9.00 -2.09 50.34
N ASP A 320 8.59 -3.23 49.79
CA ASP A 320 8.59 -3.48 48.34
C ASP A 320 7.55 -2.58 47.63
N THR A 321 6.41 -2.32 48.26
CA THR A 321 5.40 -1.40 47.75
C THR A 321 5.76 0.03 48.12
N VAL A 322 5.78 0.93 47.11
CA VAL A 322 6.12 2.35 47.27
C VAL A 322 5.05 3.19 46.59
N ILE A 323 4.44 4.12 47.32
CA ILE A 323 3.48 5.08 46.75
C ILE A 323 4.27 6.30 46.25
N PRO A 324 4.14 6.69 44.97
CA PRO A 324 4.80 7.86 44.41
C PRO A 324 4.47 9.17 45.15
N ALA A 325 5.38 10.14 45.05
CA ALA A 325 5.24 11.45 45.68
C ALA A 325 4.12 12.31 45.09
N ASP A 326 3.57 13.22 45.89
CA ASP A 326 2.68 14.31 45.44
C ASP A 326 3.49 15.61 45.31
N GLY A 327 4.04 15.83 44.12
CA GLY A 327 4.94 16.96 43.85
C GLY A 327 6.22 16.87 44.67
N ILE A 328 6.44 17.80 45.61
CA ILE A 328 7.62 17.83 46.51
C ILE A 328 7.29 17.31 47.92
N PHE A 329 6.13 16.72 48.13
CA PHE A 329 5.66 16.22 49.43
C PHE A 329 5.31 14.73 49.32
N THR A 330 5.26 14.04 50.46
CA THR A 330 4.62 12.72 50.51
C THR A 330 3.12 12.87 50.22
N VAL A 331 2.50 11.82 49.69
CA VAL A 331 1.02 11.74 49.66
C VAL A 331 0.44 11.83 51.06
N ALA A 332 -0.84 12.19 51.16
CA ALA A 332 -1.50 12.37 52.45
C ALA A 332 -1.95 11.04 53.08
N GLY A 333 -1.98 9.96 52.30
CA GLY A 333 -2.41 8.61 52.68
C GLY A 333 -2.48 7.69 51.46
N GLY A 334 -2.92 6.45 51.65
CA GLY A 334 -3.15 5.50 50.57
C GLY A 334 -4.20 4.45 50.95
N ALA A 335 -4.95 3.97 49.97
CA ALA A 335 -5.96 2.92 50.11
C ALA A 335 -5.73 1.84 49.05
N ARG A 336 -5.85 0.56 49.39
CA ARG A 336 -5.86 -0.50 48.38
C ARG A 336 -7.16 -0.44 47.58
N ASP A 337 -7.08 -0.56 46.26
CA ASP A 337 -8.25 -0.62 45.37
C ASP A 337 -9.10 -1.89 45.57
N VAL A 338 -8.47 -2.98 46.02
CA VAL A 338 -9.12 -4.20 46.49
C VAL A 338 -8.64 -4.52 47.91
N ASP A 339 -9.58 -4.65 48.85
CA ASP A 339 -9.26 -4.86 50.26
C ASP A 339 -8.26 -6.01 50.48
N GLY A 340 -7.15 -5.69 51.14
CA GLY A 340 -6.11 -6.63 51.54
C GLY A 340 -5.22 -7.22 50.45
N THR A 341 -5.54 -7.06 49.16
CA THR A 341 -4.75 -7.66 48.06
C THR A 341 -4.42 -6.73 46.89
N GLY A 342 -5.18 -5.66 46.70
CA GLY A 342 -5.04 -4.74 45.57
C GLY A 342 -3.94 -3.70 45.72
N ASP A 343 -3.65 -2.93 44.67
CA ASP A 343 -2.59 -1.91 44.68
C ASP A 343 -3.01 -0.64 45.44
N PHE A 344 -2.05 0.08 46.00
CA PHE A 344 -2.34 1.32 46.72
C PHE A 344 -2.60 2.50 45.77
N VAL A 345 -3.77 3.10 45.91
CA VAL A 345 -4.15 4.38 45.32
C VAL A 345 -3.79 5.51 46.29
N ALA A 346 -3.13 6.56 45.77
CA ALA A 346 -2.75 7.72 46.56
C ALA A 346 -3.98 8.57 46.96
N LEU A 347 -4.12 8.87 48.25
CA LEU A 347 -5.16 9.74 48.77
C LEU A 347 -4.66 11.19 48.85
N THR A 348 -5.47 12.15 48.42
CA THR A 348 -5.06 13.58 48.34
C THR A 348 -5.16 14.31 49.68
N PHE A 349 -4.52 15.49 49.78
CA PHE A 349 -4.63 16.36 50.98
C PHE A 349 -5.95 17.14 51.04
N ASP A 350 -6.59 17.44 49.91
CA ASP A 350 -7.74 18.35 49.86
C ASP A 350 -9.09 17.62 49.90
N ASP A 351 -9.10 16.29 49.71
CA ASP A 351 -10.28 15.44 49.74
C ASP A 351 -10.09 14.22 50.66
N GLN A 352 -11.07 14.01 51.55
CA GLN A 352 -11.16 12.85 52.45
C GLN A 352 -12.40 12.00 52.14
N SER A 353 -13.06 12.23 51.00
CA SER A 353 -14.25 11.47 50.60
C SER A 353 -13.94 10.01 50.25
N GLY A 354 -12.68 9.73 49.91
CA GLY A 354 -12.14 8.38 49.71
C GLY A 354 -11.62 7.71 50.97
N ASP A 355 -11.70 8.34 52.15
CA ASP A 355 -11.31 7.70 53.41
C ASP A 355 -12.45 6.78 53.89
N THR A 356 -12.18 5.48 54.06
CA THR A 356 -13.19 4.45 54.45
C THR A 356 -12.87 3.69 55.75
N PRO A 357 -12.43 4.35 56.83
CA PRO A 357 -11.96 3.66 58.03
C PRO A 357 -13.06 2.83 58.71
N GLY A 358 -12.78 1.54 58.89
CA GLY A 358 -13.64 0.52 59.47
C GLY A 358 -14.66 -0.07 58.50
N GLU A 359 -14.55 0.23 57.21
CA GLU A 359 -15.41 -0.28 56.15
C GLU A 359 -14.53 -0.70 54.96
N SER A 360 -15.13 -1.38 53.98
CA SER A 360 -14.43 -1.71 52.73
C SER A 360 -13.94 -0.41 52.08
N ASN A 361 -12.69 -0.41 51.59
CA ASN A 361 -12.31 0.53 50.54
C ASN A 361 -13.29 0.22 49.43
N GLU A 362 -14.34 1.03 49.29
CA GLU A 362 -15.26 0.88 48.18
C GLU A 362 -14.35 0.83 46.97
N ALA A 363 -14.26 -0.36 46.34
CA ALA A 363 -13.71 -0.45 45.02
C ALA A 363 -14.34 0.72 44.29
N ASP A 364 -13.58 1.40 43.45
CA ASP A 364 -14.24 2.05 42.37
C ASP A 364 -15.04 0.95 41.64
N THR A 365 -16.29 0.75 42.07
CA THR A 365 -17.34 0.12 41.31
C THR A 365 -17.81 1.10 40.23
N GLY A 366 -17.06 2.21 40.07
CA GLY A 366 -16.76 2.83 38.81
C GLY A 366 -17.00 1.87 37.69
N THR A 367 -18.01 2.24 36.95
CA THR A 367 -18.34 1.73 35.63
C THR A 367 -17.22 2.02 34.62
N GLY A 368 -15.95 2.12 35.05
CA GLY A 368 -14.75 2.33 34.26
C GLY A 368 -13.79 1.17 34.50
N GLY A 369 -13.21 0.66 33.42
CA GLY A 369 -12.31 -0.49 33.49
C GLY A 369 -10.89 -0.08 33.94
N PRO A 370 -9.93 -1.02 33.92
CA PRO A 370 -8.57 -0.78 34.41
C PRO A 370 -7.95 0.48 33.78
N ARG A 371 -7.17 1.20 34.57
CA ARG A 371 -6.42 2.36 34.08
C ARG A 371 -5.19 1.89 33.30
N LEU A 372 -5.12 2.26 32.02
CA LEU A 372 -4.03 1.93 31.11
C LEU A 372 -3.48 3.18 30.43
N THR A 373 -2.21 3.16 30.06
CA THR A 373 -1.63 4.16 29.16
C THR A 373 -2.18 4.01 27.74
N ILE A 374 -2.08 5.07 26.94
CA ILE A 374 -2.51 5.01 25.53
C ILE A 374 -1.69 3.96 24.76
N MET A 375 -0.39 3.90 25.02
CA MET A 375 0.56 2.98 24.38
C MET A 375 0.24 1.52 24.70
N GLU A 376 -0.21 1.21 25.93
CA GLU A 376 -0.69 -0.14 26.29
C GLU A 376 -2.00 -0.50 25.58
N ILE A 377 -2.83 0.49 25.25
CA ILE A 377 -4.08 0.27 24.52
C ILE A 377 -3.80 0.05 23.03
N GLN A 378 -2.95 0.87 22.44
CA GLN A 378 -2.51 0.73 21.05
C GLN A 378 -1.75 -0.59 20.85
N GLY A 379 -0.69 -0.81 21.63
CA GLY A 379 0.21 -1.95 21.46
C GLY A 379 1.07 -1.82 20.20
N ALA A 380 1.89 -2.85 19.95
CA ALA A 380 2.77 -2.94 18.78
C ALA A 380 2.19 -3.92 17.76
N GLY A 381 1.15 -3.46 17.05
CA GLY A 381 0.43 -4.23 16.04
C GLY A 381 -0.76 -3.46 15.46
N HIS A 382 -1.28 -3.93 14.33
CA HIS A 382 -2.43 -3.34 13.60
C HIS A 382 -3.80 -3.49 14.28
N VAL A 383 -3.83 -4.11 15.46
CA VAL A 383 -5.04 -4.38 16.25
C VAL A 383 -4.67 -4.35 17.72
N SER A 384 -5.47 -3.66 18.52
CA SER A 384 -5.31 -3.67 19.97
C SER A 384 -5.50 -5.07 20.56
N GLY A 385 -4.62 -5.47 21.47
CA GLY A 385 -4.79 -6.69 22.26
C GLY A 385 -5.93 -6.62 23.29
N LEU A 386 -6.63 -5.47 23.41
CA LEU A 386 -7.55 -5.15 24.51
C LEU A 386 -9.00 -4.91 24.07
N THR A 387 -9.37 -5.34 22.86
CA THR A 387 -10.73 -5.15 22.32
C THR A 387 -11.83 -5.77 23.19
N SER A 388 -13.07 -5.37 22.95
CA SER A 388 -14.22 -5.89 23.71
C SER A 388 -14.45 -7.41 23.69
N ALA A 389 -13.79 -8.14 22.78
CA ALA A 389 -13.83 -9.60 22.68
C ALA A 389 -12.76 -10.29 23.56
N THR A 390 -11.75 -9.55 24.06
CA THR A 390 -10.64 -10.07 24.85
C THR A 390 -10.83 -9.72 26.34
N PRO A 391 -10.86 -10.71 27.25
CA PRO A 391 -10.92 -10.43 28.68
C PRO A 391 -9.64 -9.72 29.17
N LEU A 392 -9.79 -8.56 29.82
CA LEU A 392 -8.67 -7.78 30.38
C LEU A 392 -8.05 -8.42 31.64
N ASP A 393 -8.80 -9.28 32.33
CA ASP A 393 -8.35 -10.02 33.50
C ASP A 393 -8.66 -11.53 33.34
N PRO A 394 -7.64 -12.38 33.15
CA PRO A 394 -7.82 -13.82 32.98
C PRO A 394 -8.28 -14.53 34.25
N THR A 395 -8.35 -13.86 35.41
CA THR A 395 -8.73 -14.44 36.70
C THR A 395 -10.18 -14.17 37.10
N THR A 396 -10.76 -13.05 36.65
CA THR A 396 -12.14 -12.66 36.96
C THR A 396 -13.10 -12.83 35.77
N GLY A 397 -12.60 -12.92 34.54
CA GLY A 397 -13.43 -13.03 33.33
C GLY A 397 -14.31 -11.80 33.08
N THR A 398 -14.07 -10.69 33.79
CA THR A 398 -14.81 -9.44 33.66
C THR A 398 -13.92 -8.39 33.02
N GLY A 399 -14.11 -8.16 31.72
CA GLY A 399 -13.50 -7.05 31.01
C GLY A 399 -13.98 -7.04 29.57
N SER A 400 -14.89 -6.13 29.24
CA SER A 400 -15.43 -5.96 27.88
C SER A 400 -14.59 -5.01 27.04
N GLY A 401 -13.26 -5.01 27.19
CA GLY A 401 -12.38 -3.97 26.63
C GLY A 401 -12.59 -2.57 27.24
N LEU A 402 -13.35 -2.46 28.34
CA LEU A 402 -13.54 -1.19 29.04
C LEU A 402 -12.23 -0.80 29.74
N VAL A 403 -11.76 0.44 29.56
CA VAL A 403 -10.51 0.96 30.12
C VAL A 403 -10.70 2.40 30.58
N THR A 404 -9.80 2.88 31.42
CA THR A 404 -9.66 4.31 31.74
C THR A 404 -8.28 4.79 31.29
N THR A 405 -8.18 5.88 30.54
CA THR A 405 -6.90 6.43 30.09
C THR A 405 -6.94 7.96 30.05
N GLY A 406 -5.77 8.60 30.13
CA GLY A 406 -5.66 10.05 30.19
C GLY A 406 -4.70 10.61 29.15
N GLY A 407 -4.91 11.86 28.74
CA GLY A 407 -4.08 12.51 27.73
C GLY A 407 -4.47 13.96 27.48
N ILE A 408 -3.76 14.61 26.57
CA ILE A 408 -4.03 15.98 26.11
C ILE A 408 -4.80 15.93 24.79
N VAL A 409 -5.93 16.64 24.71
CA VAL A 409 -6.70 16.76 23.47
C VAL A 409 -5.89 17.53 22.41
N THR A 410 -5.59 16.88 21.28
CA THR A 410 -4.77 17.42 20.19
C THR A 410 -5.62 17.93 19.02
N ALA A 411 -6.74 17.28 18.71
CA ALA A 411 -7.70 17.69 17.69
C ALA A 411 -9.14 17.32 18.08
N VAL A 412 -10.14 18.02 17.52
CA VAL A 412 -11.57 17.79 17.82
C VAL A 412 -12.36 17.71 16.52
N ASP A 413 -13.01 16.58 16.29
CA ASP A 413 -13.81 16.29 15.09
C ASP A 413 -15.33 16.37 15.40
N THR A 414 -16.14 16.18 14.37
CA THR A 414 -17.58 16.15 14.32
C THR A 414 -18.21 14.95 15.03
N ASN A 415 -17.45 13.87 15.23
CA ASN A 415 -17.89 12.61 15.83
C ASN A 415 -17.03 12.16 17.03
N GLY A 416 -15.96 12.89 17.37
CA GLY A 416 -14.99 12.48 18.38
C GLY A 416 -13.87 13.49 18.58
N PHE A 417 -12.78 13.07 19.20
CA PHE A 417 -11.57 13.88 19.38
C PHE A 417 -10.34 13.00 19.53
N TYR A 418 -9.18 13.55 19.18
CA TYR A 418 -7.88 12.91 19.35
C TYR A 418 -7.26 13.36 20.68
N MET A 419 -6.65 12.43 21.40
CA MET A 419 -5.83 12.75 22.57
C MET A 419 -4.53 11.96 22.54
N GLN A 420 -3.48 12.56 23.10
CA GLN A 420 -2.14 11.99 23.11
C GLN A 420 -1.50 12.13 24.49
N ASP A 421 -0.72 11.13 24.87
CA ASP A 421 0.06 11.16 26.10
C ASP A 421 1.10 12.29 26.01
N PRO A 422 1.16 13.22 27.00
CA PRO A 422 2.09 14.34 26.94
C PRO A 422 3.56 13.97 27.09
N ASP A 423 3.85 12.82 27.70
CA ASP A 423 5.22 12.34 27.95
C ASP A 423 5.64 11.27 26.94
N GLY A 424 4.69 10.41 26.50
CA GLY A 424 4.92 9.27 25.62
C GLY A 424 5.85 8.21 26.24
N ASP A 425 6.08 7.10 25.53
CA ASP A 425 7.04 6.07 25.97
C ASP A 425 8.39 6.10 25.20
N GLY A 426 8.41 6.74 24.03
CA GLY A 426 9.57 6.85 23.15
C GLY A 426 9.92 5.55 22.42
N ASP A 427 9.02 4.57 22.39
CA ASP A 427 9.08 3.40 21.53
C ASP A 427 8.49 3.77 20.15
N ILE A 428 9.15 3.33 19.08
CA ILE A 428 8.73 3.63 17.71
C ILE A 428 7.67 2.64 17.22
N ALA A 429 7.43 1.57 17.97
CA ALA A 429 6.48 0.52 17.63
C ALA A 429 5.09 0.72 18.25
N THR A 430 4.89 1.73 19.08
CA THR A 430 3.62 2.03 19.75
C THR A 430 3.20 3.48 19.47
N SER A 431 1.90 3.70 19.24
CA SER A 431 1.37 5.05 19.19
C SER A 431 1.12 5.59 20.61
N ASP A 432 1.52 6.85 20.84
CA ASP A 432 1.23 7.58 22.08
C ASP A 432 -0.17 8.25 22.06
N ALA A 433 -0.94 8.07 20.97
CA ALA A 433 -2.20 8.75 20.75
C ALA A 433 -3.35 7.80 20.45
N ILE A 434 -4.57 8.27 20.69
CA ILE A 434 -5.78 7.49 20.44
C ILE A 434 -6.96 8.40 20.08
N PHE A 435 -7.82 7.89 19.20
CA PHE A 435 -9.08 8.54 18.87
C PHE A 435 -10.19 8.13 19.87
N VAL A 436 -10.96 9.11 20.33
CA VAL A 436 -12.10 8.90 21.23
C VAL A 436 -13.40 9.19 20.48
N PHE A 437 -14.12 8.13 20.12
CA PHE A 437 -15.37 8.21 19.38
C PHE A 437 -16.56 8.50 20.32
N THR A 438 -17.18 9.67 20.15
CA THR A 438 -18.36 10.11 20.92
C THR A 438 -19.64 10.13 20.10
N GLY A 439 -19.58 9.78 18.81
CA GLY A 439 -20.69 9.79 17.84
C GLY A 439 -21.25 11.17 17.50
N THR A 440 -20.79 12.21 18.18
CA THR A 440 -21.18 13.62 18.01
C THR A 440 -20.03 14.53 18.48
N VAL A 441 -20.03 15.80 18.06
CA VAL A 441 -19.04 16.80 18.50
C VAL A 441 -18.96 16.83 20.02
N PRO A 442 -17.81 16.47 20.63
CA PRO A 442 -17.63 16.49 22.08
C PRO A 442 -17.50 17.91 22.62
N ALA A 443 -17.67 18.10 23.93
CA ALA A 443 -17.60 19.41 24.58
C ALA A 443 -16.19 19.83 25.03
N VAL A 444 -15.16 19.04 24.70
CA VAL A 444 -13.75 19.31 25.01
C VAL A 444 -13.16 20.36 24.06
N THR A 445 -12.00 20.89 24.43
CA THR A 445 -11.23 21.84 23.62
C THR A 445 -9.77 21.40 23.51
N ILE A 446 -9.13 21.73 22.38
CA ILE A 446 -7.69 21.47 22.18
C ILE A 446 -6.87 22.05 23.35
N GLY A 447 -5.98 21.24 23.91
CA GLY A 447 -5.19 21.55 25.10
C GLY A 447 -5.88 21.26 26.44
N ASP A 448 -7.08 20.67 26.44
CA ASP A 448 -7.65 20.07 27.65
C ASP A 448 -6.89 18.79 28.02
N ALA A 449 -6.55 18.64 29.31
CA ALA A 449 -6.13 17.35 29.86
C ALA A 449 -7.38 16.61 30.31
N VAL A 450 -7.58 15.42 29.78
CA VAL A 450 -8.80 14.63 30.01
C VAL A 450 -8.46 13.28 30.61
N ASP A 451 -9.41 12.75 31.37
CA ASP A 451 -9.50 11.34 31.76
C ASP A 451 -10.72 10.76 31.04
N VAL A 452 -10.52 9.66 30.32
CA VAL A 452 -11.53 9.04 29.45
C VAL A 452 -11.73 7.59 29.89
N SER A 453 -12.96 7.24 30.22
CA SER A 453 -13.37 5.87 30.48
C SER A 453 -14.29 5.39 29.36
N GLY A 454 -13.94 4.29 28.71
CA GLY A 454 -14.69 3.78 27.55
C GLY A 454 -14.15 2.44 27.07
N THR A 455 -14.74 1.91 26.00
CA THR A 455 -14.40 0.58 25.48
C THR A 455 -13.41 0.67 24.33
N VAL A 456 -12.30 -0.04 24.42
CA VAL A 456 -11.37 -0.25 23.30
C VAL A 456 -12.05 -1.07 22.21
N SER A 457 -11.98 -0.57 20.98
CA SER A 457 -12.58 -1.19 19.82
C SER A 457 -11.81 -0.85 18.55
N GLU A 458 -11.83 -1.77 17.60
CA GLU A 458 -11.36 -1.54 16.24
C GLU A 458 -12.45 -0.93 15.37
N PHE A 459 -12.10 0.13 14.63
CA PHE A 459 -12.94 0.71 13.61
C PHE A 459 -12.38 0.39 12.22
N TYR A 460 -13.22 -0.17 11.34
CA TYR A 460 -12.82 -0.46 9.96
C TYR A 460 -13.48 0.58 9.04
N PRO A 461 -12.74 1.53 8.47
CA PRO A 461 -13.30 2.51 7.55
C PRO A 461 -13.94 1.81 6.35
N GLY A 462 -15.19 2.18 6.03
CA GLY A 462 -15.99 1.49 5.01
C GLY A 462 -16.46 0.05 5.36
N GLY A 463 -16.02 -0.51 6.49
CA GLY A 463 -16.33 -1.85 6.98
C GLY A 463 -15.32 -2.92 6.57
N GLN A 464 -15.25 -4.04 7.32
CA GLN A 464 -14.24 -5.10 7.16
C GLN A 464 -14.14 -5.72 5.75
N SER A 465 -15.22 -5.70 4.96
CA SER A 465 -15.21 -6.26 3.60
C SER A 465 -14.45 -5.42 2.58
N THR A 466 -13.94 -4.25 2.96
CA THR A 466 -13.16 -3.36 2.08
C THR A 466 -11.70 -3.78 1.96
N GLY A 467 -11.19 -4.63 2.86
CA GLY A 467 -9.76 -4.95 2.92
C GLY A 467 -8.91 -3.86 3.58
N ASN A 468 -9.52 -2.82 4.13
CA ASN A 468 -8.86 -1.79 4.93
C ASN A 468 -8.35 -2.35 6.26
N LEU A 469 -7.29 -1.75 6.80
CA LEU A 469 -6.89 -1.92 8.20
C LEU A 469 -7.98 -1.40 9.14
N SER A 470 -7.91 -1.82 10.41
CA SER A 470 -8.65 -1.16 11.47
C SER A 470 -7.86 0.00 12.06
N THR A 471 -8.56 0.92 12.71
CA THR A 471 -7.96 1.87 13.63
C THR A 471 -8.40 1.63 15.07
N THR A 472 -7.48 1.75 16.02
CA THR A 472 -7.78 1.58 17.44
C THR A 472 -8.45 2.83 18.02
N GLN A 473 -9.58 2.67 18.69
CA GLN A 473 -10.30 3.79 19.30
C GLN A 473 -10.96 3.44 20.64
N ILE A 474 -11.20 4.47 21.46
CA ILE A 474 -12.09 4.39 22.62
C ILE A 474 -13.52 4.74 22.19
N SER A 475 -14.45 3.83 22.41
CA SER A 475 -15.87 3.95 22.03
C SER A 475 -16.81 3.49 23.16
N GLY A 476 -18.06 3.15 22.83
CA GLY A 476 -19.02 2.61 23.81
C GLY A 476 -19.65 3.64 24.74
N ASP A 477 -19.95 4.84 24.22
CA ASP A 477 -20.42 5.99 25.00
C ASP A 477 -19.41 6.44 26.09
N PRO A 478 -18.18 6.84 25.69
CA PRO A 478 -17.12 7.12 26.65
C PRO A 478 -17.46 8.28 27.59
N GLU A 479 -17.11 8.13 28.87
CA GLU A 479 -17.18 9.17 29.88
C GLU A 479 -15.90 9.99 29.89
N VAL A 480 -16.02 11.29 29.61
CA VAL A 480 -14.88 12.21 29.49
C VAL A 480 -14.92 13.23 30.62
N THR A 481 -13.85 13.24 31.42
CA THR A 481 -13.65 14.20 32.52
C THR A 481 -12.49 15.14 32.18
N VAL A 482 -12.78 16.44 32.06
CA VAL A 482 -11.74 17.47 31.89
C VAL A 482 -11.08 17.76 33.24
N LEU A 483 -9.79 17.45 33.36
CA LEU A 483 -8.98 17.66 34.56
C LEU A 483 -8.42 19.09 34.61
N SER A 484 -7.95 19.59 33.47
CA SER A 484 -7.43 20.96 33.33
C SER A 484 -7.52 21.44 31.87
N SER A 485 -7.37 22.74 31.65
CA SER A 485 -7.52 23.37 30.33
C SER A 485 -6.37 24.32 29.98
N GLY A 486 -6.07 24.44 28.69
CA GLY A 486 -5.05 25.36 28.17
C GLY A 486 -3.62 24.89 28.42
N ASN A 487 -3.42 23.57 28.46
CA ASN A 487 -2.12 22.93 28.53
C ASN A 487 -1.37 23.09 27.20
N ALA A 488 -0.04 22.91 27.23
CA ALA A 488 0.73 22.78 26.01
C ALA A 488 0.38 21.45 25.33
N LEU A 489 0.39 21.44 24.00
CA LEU A 489 0.25 20.19 23.24
C LEU A 489 1.52 19.35 23.36
N PRO A 490 1.42 18.02 23.24
CA PRO A 490 2.57 17.14 23.04
C PRO A 490 3.40 17.61 21.83
N ALA A 491 4.70 17.33 21.85
CA ALA A 491 5.56 17.67 20.72
C ALA A 491 5.20 16.78 19.52
N ALA A 492 5.01 17.39 18.34
CA ALA A 492 4.75 16.62 17.14
C ALA A 492 5.98 15.80 16.73
N VAL A 493 5.76 14.57 16.26
CA VAL A 493 6.81 13.75 15.65
C VAL A 493 7.18 14.37 14.31
N ILE A 494 8.45 14.74 14.15
CA ILE A 494 8.95 15.26 12.87
C ILE A 494 9.18 14.07 11.93
N LEU A 495 8.56 14.08 10.76
CA LEU A 495 8.77 13.08 9.72
C LEU A 495 10.02 13.41 8.89
N GLY A 496 10.66 12.40 8.32
CA GLY A 496 11.81 12.55 7.43
C GLY A 496 13.17 12.53 8.12
N ALA A 497 14.21 13.01 7.42
CA ALA A 497 15.62 12.78 7.72
C ALA A 497 16.09 13.40 9.06
N ASP A 498 15.51 14.54 9.45
CA ASP A 498 15.83 15.24 10.70
C ASP A 498 15.00 14.72 11.90
N GLY A 499 14.06 13.80 11.66
CA GLY A 499 13.19 13.20 12.66
C GLY A 499 13.10 11.68 12.49
N ARG A 500 11.94 11.18 12.08
CA ARG A 500 11.68 9.76 11.83
C ARG A 500 11.73 9.47 10.33
N PRO A 501 12.77 8.78 9.81
CA PRO A 501 12.86 8.44 8.40
C PRO A 501 11.80 7.41 8.01
N LEU A 502 11.22 7.56 6.81
CA LEU A 502 10.19 6.68 6.29
C LEU A 502 10.83 5.54 5.49
N PRO A 503 10.28 4.32 5.54
CA PRO A 503 10.51 3.30 4.51
C PRO A 503 10.06 3.82 3.15
N THR A 504 10.83 3.52 2.10
CA THR A 504 10.59 4.06 0.75
C THR A 504 10.37 3.00 -0.32
N GLU A 505 10.72 1.73 -0.08
CA GLU A 505 10.57 0.67 -1.08
C GLU A 505 9.60 -0.43 -0.61
N THR A 506 9.61 -0.75 0.69
CA THR A 506 8.85 -1.87 1.27
C THR A 506 7.57 -1.39 1.97
N ILE A 507 6.43 -1.89 1.52
CA ILE A 507 5.15 -1.73 2.23
C ILE A 507 5.11 -2.71 3.41
N GLU A 508 5.31 -3.99 3.14
CA GLU A 508 5.25 -5.11 4.09
C GLU A 508 6.01 -6.29 3.46
N ASP A 509 6.88 -6.99 4.21
CA ASP A 509 7.70 -8.09 3.65
C ASP A 509 7.54 -9.49 4.29
N ASP A 510 6.73 -9.62 5.36
CA ASP A 510 6.65 -10.84 6.16
C ASP A 510 5.23 -11.39 6.42
N GLY A 511 4.21 -10.81 5.80
CA GLY A 511 2.80 -11.14 5.98
C GLY A 511 2.24 -10.84 7.37
N PHE A 512 2.62 -9.71 7.98
CA PHE A 512 2.26 -9.25 9.33
C PHE A 512 2.66 -10.22 10.46
N THR A 513 3.71 -11.01 10.25
CA THR A 513 4.26 -11.91 11.27
C THR A 513 5.14 -11.19 12.28
N SER A 514 5.70 -10.03 11.91
CA SER A 514 6.30 -9.08 12.84
C SER A 514 5.75 -7.68 12.62
N PHE A 515 5.93 -6.81 13.61
CA PHE A 515 5.60 -5.39 13.51
C PHE A 515 6.93 -4.62 13.52
N ASP A 516 7.41 -4.22 12.35
CA ASP A 516 8.72 -3.61 12.09
C ASP A 516 8.58 -2.26 11.36
N PRO A 517 8.29 -1.18 12.11
CA PRO A 517 8.10 0.14 11.53
C PRO A 517 9.41 0.83 11.10
N GLU A 518 10.57 0.16 11.21
CA GLU A 518 11.82 0.65 10.62
C GLU A 518 11.95 0.27 9.13
N THR A 519 11.32 -0.83 8.71
CA THR A 519 11.43 -1.37 7.34
C THR A 519 10.12 -1.35 6.59
N ASP A 520 8.99 -1.48 7.28
CA ASP A 520 7.69 -1.70 6.65
C ASP A 520 6.89 -0.40 6.71
N GLY A 521 6.57 0.14 5.54
CA GLY A 521 5.83 1.39 5.42
C GLY A 521 4.46 1.34 6.11
N ILE A 522 3.80 0.19 6.05
CA ILE A 522 2.48 0.00 6.69
C ILE A 522 2.59 0.07 8.22
N ASP A 523 3.61 -0.55 8.81
CA ASP A 523 3.86 -0.53 10.26
C ASP A 523 4.35 0.85 10.71
N PHE A 524 5.16 1.52 9.88
CA PHE A 524 5.62 2.89 10.14
C PHE A 524 4.44 3.82 10.39
N TRP A 525 3.46 3.81 9.49
CA TRP A 525 2.31 4.69 9.61
C TRP A 525 1.33 4.25 10.70
N GLU A 526 1.14 2.94 10.88
CA GLU A 526 0.32 2.39 11.97
C GLU A 526 0.85 2.83 13.35
N SER A 527 2.17 2.79 13.55
CA SER A 527 2.79 3.22 14.81
C SER A 527 2.63 4.72 15.11
N LEU A 528 2.14 5.51 14.14
CA LEU A 528 1.84 6.93 14.31
C LEU A 528 0.34 7.22 14.44
N GLU A 529 -0.53 6.19 14.46
CA GLU A 529 -1.98 6.35 14.48
C GLU A 529 -2.45 7.36 15.53
N GLY A 530 -3.19 8.39 15.12
CA GLY A 530 -3.73 9.43 15.98
C GLY A 530 -2.70 10.44 16.50
N MET A 531 -1.40 10.22 16.30
CA MET A 531 -0.34 11.08 16.84
C MET A 531 -0.26 12.38 16.08
N LEU A 532 0.12 13.45 16.78
CA LEU A 532 0.48 14.71 16.15
C LEU A 532 1.83 14.55 15.45
N VAL A 533 1.87 14.79 14.14
CA VAL A 533 3.07 14.74 13.31
C VAL A 533 3.30 16.06 12.58
N THR A 534 4.54 16.33 12.20
CA THR A 534 4.91 17.41 11.28
C THR A 534 5.63 16.82 10.08
N ALA A 535 5.05 16.99 8.89
CA ALA A 535 5.70 16.81 7.60
C ALA A 535 6.46 18.10 7.26
N PRO A 536 7.80 18.12 7.25
CA PRO A 536 8.56 19.32 6.93
C PRO A 536 8.55 19.58 5.43
N GLN A 537 8.25 20.83 5.04
CA GLN A 537 8.21 21.31 3.65
C GLN A 537 7.83 20.26 2.59
N PRO A 538 6.68 19.59 2.73
CA PRO A 538 6.35 18.48 1.83
C PRO A 538 6.11 18.99 0.41
N VAL A 539 6.45 18.15 -0.57
CA VAL A 539 6.24 18.40 -2.01
C VAL A 539 5.06 17.55 -2.51
N ALA A 540 4.17 18.16 -3.29
CA ALA A 540 3.06 17.47 -3.94
C ALA A 540 3.59 16.46 -4.98
N VAL A 541 3.12 15.21 -4.90
CA VAL A 541 3.45 14.13 -5.86
C VAL A 541 2.30 13.82 -6.83
N SER A 542 1.19 14.53 -6.65
CA SER A 542 0.03 14.56 -7.54
C SER A 542 -0.57 15.96 -7.54
N GLY A 543 -1.42 16.26 -8.53
CA GLY A 543 -2.38 17.35 -8.40
C GLY A 543 -3.41 17.08 -7.29
N THR A 544 -3.97 18.13 -6.70
CA THR A 544 -5.14 18.00 -5.79
C THR A 544 -6.31 17.37 -6.55
N ASN A 545 -6.92 16.33 -6.00
CA ASN A 545 -8.03 15.62 -6.66
C ASN A 545 -9.39 16.31 -6.44
N GLY A 546 -10.44 15.84 -7.12
CA GLY A 546 -11.80 16.39 -7.01
C GLY A 546 -12.47 16.25 -5.63
N PHE A 547 -11.89 15.48 -4.71
CA PHE A 547 -12.31 15.41 -3.31
C PHE A 547 -11.60 16.44 -2.42
N GLY A 548 -10.61 17.15 -2.97
CA GLY A 548 -9.77 18.11 -2.26
C GLY A 548 -8.58 17.48 -1.55
N GLU A 549 -8.27 16.21 -1.82
CA GLU A 549 -7.17 15.48 -1.19
C GLU A 549 -5.87 15.68 -1.99
N LEU A 550 -4.73 15.64 -1.29
CA LEU A 550 -3.40 15.86 -1.89
C LEU A 550 -2.40 14.84 -1.37
N PHE A 551 -1.66 14.17 -2.25
CA PHE A 551 -0.56 13.31 -1.83
C PHE A 551 0.78 14.04 -1.88
N VAL A 552 1.61 13.81 -0.87
CA VAL A 552 2.90 14.48 -0.74
C VAL A 552 4.02 13.53 -0.33
N ALA A 553 5.26 13.92 -0.66
CA ALA A 553 6.48 13.39 -0.06
C ALA A 553 7.09 14.44 0.89
N VAL A 554 7.56 14.00 2.06
CA VAL A 554 8.14 14.90 3.08
C VAL A 554 9.54 15.40 2.69
N ASP A 555 10.07 16.39 3.42
CA ASP A 555 11.42 16.95 3.21
C ASP A 555 11.68 17.43 1.77
N GLY A 556 10.66 17.94 1.10
CA GLY A 556 10.73 18.34 -0.31
C GLY A 556 11.05 17.18 -1.27
N GLY A 557 10.75 15.93 -0.87
CA GLY A 557 11.05 14.71 -1.60
C GLY A 557 12.46 14.16 -1.37
N GLU A 558 13.25 14.73 -0.44
CA GLU A 558 14.59 14.21 -0.14
C GLU A 558 14.49 12.81 0.49
N GLY A 559 15.00 11.81 -0.23
CA GLY A 559 15.06 10.42 0.24
C GLY A 559 14.01 9.50 -0.37
N ALA A 560 12.96 10.05 -1.01
CA ALA A 560 11.98 9.25 -1.74
C ALA A 560 12.63 8.47 -2.89
N THR A 561 12.18 7.25 -3.11
CA THR A 561 12.52 6.44 -4.28
C THR A 561 11.46 6.66 -5.37
N GLY A 562 11.79 6.38 -6.64
CA GLY A 562 10.83 6.58 -7.74
C GLY A 562 10.41 8.01 -8.08
N LEU A 563 10.92 9.06 -7.41
CA LEU A 563 10.56 10.45 -7.69
C LEU A 563 11.11 10.93 -9.05
N SER A 564 10.22 11.28 -9.97
CA SER A 564 10.55 11.76 -11.32
C SER A 564 11.14 13.17 -11.32
N GLU A 565 11.77 13.59 -12.43
CA GLU A 565 12.21 14.99 -12.60
C GLU A 565 11.03 15.98 -12.54
N ARG A 566 9.81 15.49 -12.79
CA ARG A 566 8.56 16.26 -12.77
C ARG A 566 7.88 16.24 -11.39
N GLY A 567 8.37 15.43 -10.45
CA GLY A 567 7.92 15.41 -9.05
C GLY A 567 6.83 14.40 -8.73
N THR A 568 6.49 13.50 -9.67
CA THR A 568 5.58 12.36 -9.45
C THR A 568 6.32 11.17 -8.83
N LEU A 569 5.60 10.25 -8.16
CA LEU A 569 6.15 8.98 -7.64
C LEU A 569 5.64 7.80 -8.47
N ASN A 570 6.49 7.29 -9.36
CA ASN A 570 6.10 6.22 -10.29
C ASN A 570 6.06 4.87 -9.56
N ILE A 571 5.04 4.06 -9.86
CA ILE A 571 5.06 2.64 -9.47
C ILE A 571 6.12 1.90 -10.30
N SER A 572 6.81 0.98 -9.64
CA SER A 572 7.67 -0.01 -10.28
C SER A 572 7.32 -1.41 -9.77
N PRO A 573 7.85 -2.51 -10.38
CA PRO A 573 7.59 -3.86 -9.90
C PRO A 573 7.97 -4.10 -8.42
N ASP A 574 8.96 -3.36 -7.92
CA ASP A 574 9.53 -3.55 -6.59
C ASP A 574 9.28 -2.35 -5.64
N ASP A 575 8.53 -1.32 -6.08
CA ASP A 575 8.27 -0.10 -5.29
C ASP A 575 6.86 0.45 -5.56
N PHE A 576 6.03 0.50 -4.51
CA PHE A 576 4.67 1.04 -4.51
C PHE A 576 4.52 2.31 -3.67
N ASN A 577 5.66 2.95 -3.38
CA ASN A 577 5.82 4.26 -2.74
C ASN A 577 5.21 4.36 -1.32
N PRO A 578 5.66 3.55 -0.33
CA PRO A 578 5.21 3.62 1.06
C PRO A 578 5.48 4.95 1.78
N GLU A 579 6.42 5.76 1.28
CA GLU A 579 6.84 7.03 1.90
C GLU A 579 5.88 8.20 1.62
N LYS A 580 4.95 8.04 0.68
CA LYS A 580 3.95 9.07 0.40
C LYS A 580 2.92 9.11 1.52
N VAL A 581 2.33 10.28 1.72
CA VAL A 581 1.23 10.45 2.66
C VAL A 581 0.15 11.34 2.08
N GLN A 582 -1.11 11.00 2.37
CA GLN A 582 -2.24 11.83 2.00
C GLN A 582 -2.36 13.00 2.99
N ILE A 583 -2.59 14.19 2.47
CA ILE A 583 -3.11 15.33 3.21
C ILE A 583 -4.61 15.37 2.95
N ASP A 584 -5.40 15.20 4.01
CA ASP A 584 -6.85 15.28 3.94
C ASP A 584 -7.38 16.35 4.89
N TRP A 585 -8.14 17.30 4.35
CA TRP A 585 -8.60 18.49 5.06
C TRP A 585 -9.83 18.20 5.89
N ASP A 586 -9.63 18.13 7.20
CA ASP A 586 -10.71 18.02 8.17
C ASP A 586 -10.78 19.27 9.07
N PHE A 587 -11.57 19.22 10.15
CA PHE A 587 -11.73 20.25 11.17
C PHE A 587 -12.26 21.58 10.63
N GLY A 588 -12.91 21.55 9.45
CA GLY A 588 -13.45 22.71 8.76
C GLY A 588 -12.40 23.60 8.11
N LEU A 589 -11.23 23.04 7.77
CA LEU A 589 -10.23 23.70 6.93
C LEU A 589 -10.62 23.62 5.45
N ASP A 590 -10.15 24.58 4.67
CA ASP A 590 -10.36 24.61 3.21
C ASP A 590 -9.17 23.93 2.52
N ALA A 591 -9.43 23.02 1.59
CA ALA A 591 -8.41 22.43 0.72
C ALA A 591 -7.71 23.49 -0.14
N VAL A 592 -6.52 23.16 -0.65
CA VAL A 592 -5.79 23.99 -1.63
C VAL A 592 -5.59 23.22 -2.91
N ASP A 593 -5.89 23.86 -4.03
CA ASP A 593 -5.62 23.32 -5.37
C ASP A 593 -4.16 23.59 -5.72
N VAL A 594 -3.38 22.52 -5.88
CA VAL A 594 -1.98 22.58 -6.31
C VAL A 594 -1.70 21.48 -7.33
N ASP A 595 -0.77 21.76 -8.24
CA ASP A 595 -0.24 20.78 -9.18
C ASP A 595 0.97 20.05 -8.57
N THR A 596 1.33 18.91 -9.16
CA THR A 596 2.55 18.15 -8.81
C THR A 596 3.77 19.06 -8.77
N GLY A 597 4.65 18.86 -7.79
CA GLY A 597 5.88 19.64 -7.59
C GLY A 597 5.69 20.94 -6.79
N ALA A 598 4.46 21.30 -6.41
CA ALA A 598 4.25 22.39 -5.46
C ALA A 598 4.82 22.05 -4.08
N VAL A 599 5.49 23.01 -3.43
CA VAL A 599 6.06 22.85 -2.09
C VAL A 599 5.20 23.60 -1.07
N LEU A 600 4.84 22.92 0.00
CA LEU A 600 4.08 23.48 1.12
C LEU A 600 5.02 24.02 2.21
N GLU A 601 4.52 24.90 3.08
CA GLU A 601 5.15 25.09 4.40
C GLU A 601 4.97 23.81 5.24
N ASP A 602 5.66 23.72 6.39
CA ASP A 602 5.54 22.56 7.29
C ASP A 602 4.07 22.26 7.62
N VAL A 603 3.63 21.03 7.36
CA VAL A 603 2.25 20.59 7.62
C VAL A 603 2.23 19.85 8.95
N THR A 604 1.45 20.34 9.92
CA THR A 604 1.27 19.69 11.22
C THR A 604 -0.17 19.24 11.41
N GLY A 605 -0.36 17.97 11.72
CA GLY A 605 -1.66 17.32 11.77
C GLY A 605 -1.66 16.05 12.60
N VAL A 606 -2.84 15.50 12.84
CA VAL A 606 -2.99 14.16 13.45
C VAL A 606 -2.97 13.11 12.33
N VAL A 607 -2.39 11.94 12.59
CA VAL A 607 -2.44 10.82 11.65
C VAL A 607 -3.76 10.07 11.79
N SER A 608 -4.41 9.78 10.68
CA SER A 608 -5.60 8.92 10.61
C SER A 608 -5.48 7.94 9.45
N TYR A 609 -6.49 7.10 9.27
CA TYR A 609 -6.54 6.11 8.21
C TYR A 609 -7.96 5.98 7.65
N ASP A 610 -8.12 6.14 6.34
CA ASP A 610 -9.37 5.92 5.62
C ASP A 610 -9.07 5.51 4.17
N PHE A 611 -10.03 4.86 3.50
CA PHE A 611 -9.96 4.43 2.10
C PHE A 611 -8.68 3.66 1.70
N GLY A 612 -7.98 3.04 2.66
CA GLY A 612 -6.78 2.26 2.38
C GLY A 612 -5.46 2.99 2.48
N TYR A 613 -5.46 4.21 3.04
CA TYR A 613 -4.27 5.06 3.15
C TYR A 613 -4.22 5.77 4.49
N PHE A 614 -2.99 5.98 4.96
CA PHE A 614 -2.74 6.86 6.09
C PHE A 614 -2.74 8.32 5.64
N GLN A 615 -3.31 9.16 6.48
CA GLN A 615 -3.56 10.57 6.20
C GLN A 615 -2.99 11.43 7.31
N ILE A 616 -2.50 12.62 6.96
CA ILE A 616 -2.28 13.70 7.92
C ILE A 616 -3.48 14.64 7.79
N ASN A 617 -4.31 14.70 8.84
CA ASN A 617 -5.37 15.70 8.93
C ASN A 617 -4.80 16.98 9.56
N PRO A 618 -4.60 18.07 8.77
CA PRO A 618 -3.94 19.27 9.27
C PRO A 618 -4.74 19.92 10.40
N THR A 619 -4.06 20.38 11.45
CA THR A 619 -4.71 21.10 12.56
C THR A 619 -4.75 22.62 12.34
N GLU A 620 -4.04 23.10 11.32
CA GLU A 620 -4.00 24.49 10.89
C GLU A 620 -4.09 24.58 9.36
N GLN A 621 -4.52 25.74 8.85
CA GLN A 621 -4.61 25.98 7.41
C GLN A 621 -3.23 25.87 6.75
N ILE A 622 -3.14 25.00 5.75
CA ILE A 622 -1.93 24.82 4.94
C ILE A 622 -1.65 26.07 4.10
N VAL A 623 -0.35 26.38 3.96
CA VAL A 623 0.16 27.46 3.12
C VAL A 623 1.07 26.86 2.05
N VAL A 624 0.81 27.18 0.78
CA VAL A 624 1.70 26.86 -0.33
C VAL A 624 2.91 27.79 -0.29
N ALA A 625 4.10 27.24 -0.05
CA ALA A 625 5.35 27.98 0.02
C ALA A 625 5.84 28.35 -1.39
N GLU A 626 5.85 27.39 -2.30
CA GLU A 626 6.23 27.55 -3.70
C GLU A 626 5.22 26.81 -4.58
N PRO A 627 4.51 27.48 -5.52
CA PRO A 627 3.63 26.77 -6.44
C PRO A 627 4.44 25.94 -7.43
N SER A 628 3.80 24.95 -8.06
CA SER A 628 4.42 24.20 -9.15
C SER A 628 4.86 25.14 -10.28
N LEU A 629 5.92 24.72 -10.98
CA LEU A 629 6.43 25.36 -12.19
C LEU A 629 6.17 24.52 -13.43
N LEU A 630 5.46 23.39 -13.29
CA LEU A 630 5.07 22.55 -14.42
C LEU A 630 4.11 23.31 -15.32
N GLU A 631 4.26 23.06 -16.61
CA GLU A 631 3.35 23.54 -17.64
C GLU A 631 3.00 22.31 -18.50
N PRO A 632 1.79 22.25 -19.08
CA PRO A 632 1.41 21.15 -19.97
C PRO A 632 2.43 20.95 -21.09
N GLU A 633 2.89 19.73 -21.28
CA GLU A 633 3.92 19.38 -22.24
C GLU A 633 3.41 19.47 -23.69
N SER A 634 4.28 19.76 -24.65
CA SER A 634 3.99 19.59 -26.07
C SER A 634 5.01 18.66 -26.70
N THR A 635 4.53 17.64 -27.42
CA THR A 635 5.40 16.71 -28.11
C THR A 635 6.20 17.41 -29.20
N SER A 636 7.40 16.88 -29.47
CA SER A 636 8.18 17.24 -30.65
C SER A 636 7.93 16.33 -31.85
N LEU A 637 7.16 15.26 -31.67
CA LEU A 637 6.83 14.30 -32.72
C LEU A 637 5.81 14.93 -33.69
N ALA A 638 6.05 14.75 -34.99
CA ALA A 638 5.17 15.28 -36.04
C ALA A 638 5.14 14.37 -37.26
N GLY A 639 3.99 14.26 -37.93
CA GLY A 639 3.90 13.52 -39.18
C GLY A 639 4.73 14.16 -40.30
N SER A 640 5.18 13.35 -41.25
CA SER A 640 5.89 13.79 -42.46
C SER A 640 5.38 13.06 -43.71
N GLU A 641 6.07 13.10 -44.85
CA GLU A 641 5.61 12.37 -46.05
C GLU A 641 5.64 10.85 -45.85
N ASN A 642 6.56 10.35 -45.02
CA ASN A 642 6.79 8.93 -44.74
C ASN A 642 6.61 8.56 -43.25
N GLN A 643 6.36 9.54 -42.38
CA GLN A 643 6.10 9.30 -40.96
C GLN A 643 4.63 9.52 -40.64
N LEU A 644 4.02 8.52 -40.04
CA LEU A 644 2.64 8.49 -39.58
C LEU A 644 2.61 8.69 -38.07
N THR A 645 1.77 9.61 -37.60
CA THR A 645 1.54 9.82 -36.16
C THR A 645 0.24 9.16 -35.69
N ILE A 646 0.33 8.32 -34.67
CA ILE A 646 -0.83 7.63 -34.07
C ILE A 646 -0.84 7.93 -32.58
N ALA A 647 -1.93 8.51 -32.10
CA ALA A 647 -2.14 8.82 -30.69
C ALA A 647 -3.20 7.93 -30.03
N SER A 648 -3.10 7.78 -28.70
CA SER A 648 -4.15 7.22 -27.84
C SER A 648 -4.57 8.28 -26.84
N TYR A 649 -5.88 8.45 -26.62
CA TYR A 649 -6.36 9.40 -25.63
C TYR A 649 -7.70 8.97 -25.01
N ASN A 650 -7.67 8.64 -23.72
CA ASN A 650 -8.85 8.50 -22.87
C ASN A 650 -9.38 9.89 -22.50
N VAL A 651 -10.62 10.21 -22.88
CA VAL A 651 -11.21 11.55 -22.75
C VAL A 651 -12.24 11.69 -21.62
N LEU A 652 -12.20 10.80 -20.62
CA LEU A 652 -12.98 10.89 -19.38
C LEU A 652 -14.49 11.14 -19.58
N ASN A 653 -15.20 10.09 -19.96
CA ASN A 653 -16.65 10.02 -20.12
C ASN A 653 -17.30 11.08 -21.05
N LEU A 654 -16.55 11.62 -22.02
CA LEU A 654 -16.94 12.78 -22.81
C LEU A 654 -18.32 12.67 -23.49
N ASP A 655 -19.22 13.61 -23.22
CA ASP A 655 -20.55 13.73 -23.84
C ASP A 655 -21.01 15.20 -24.10
N PRO A 656 -21.88 15.45 -25.10
CA PRO A 656 -22.19 16.80 -25.55
C PRO A 656 -23.38 17.47 -24.86
N ILE A 657 -23.90 16.93 -23.75
CA ILE A 657 -25.09 17.46 -23.08
C ILE A 657 -24.85 17.73 -21.58
N VAL A 658 -25.92 18.19 -20.92
CA VAL A 658 -26.01 18.24 -19.45
C VAL A 658 -27.11 17.27 -19.10
N GLU A 659 -26.83 16.23 -18.32
CA GLU A 659 -27.83 15.19 -18.13
C GLU A 659 -28.95 15.64 -17.18
N ASP A 660 -30.15 15.09 -17.42
CA ASP A 660 -31.24 15.20 -16.48
C ASP A 660 -30.99 14.25 -15.30
N GLN A 661 -30.79 14.82 -14.09
CA GLN A 661 -30.67 14.04 -12.85
C GLN A 661 -31.78 12.98 -12.70
N ASP A 662 -33.02 13.24 -13.16
CA ASP A 662 -34.11 12.26 -13.04
C ASP A 662 -33.94 11.05 -14.00
N LEU A 663 -33.03 11.15 -14.97
CA LEU A 663 -32.72 10.14 -15.97
C LEU A 663 -31.36 9.47 -15.75
N THR A 664 -30.50 9.97 -14.85
CA THR A 664 -29.24 9.30 -14.53
C THR A 664 -29.46 8.10 -13.60
N ASN A 665 -28.49 7.17 -13.56
CA ASN A 665 -28.57 6.02 -12.67
C ASN A 665 -28.75 6.45 -11.21
N GLY A 666 -29.74 5.85 -10.52
CA GLY A 666 -30.05 6.19 -9.12
C GLY A 666 -30.63 7.59 -8.90
N ALA A 667 -30.87 8.38 -9.95
CA ALA A 667 -31.24 9.78 -9.88
C ALA A 667 -30.30 10.64 -9.01
N SER A 668 -28.99 10.41 -9.15
CA SER A 668 -27.94 11.07 -8.36
C SER A 668 -27.42 12.32 -9.06
N ALA A 669 -27.22 13.39 -8.30
CA ALA A 669 -26.57 14.60 -8.79
C ALA A 669 -25.07 14.40 -9.07
N SER A 670 -24.45 13.36 -8.51
CA SER A 670 -23.06 12.98 -8.79
C SER A 670 -22.85 12.35 -10.17
N ASN A 671 -23.93 12.00 -10.86
CA ASN A 671 -23.91 11.38 -12.18
C ASN A 671 -24.35 12.35 -13.27
N VAL A 672 -24.37 13.66 -12.95
CA VAL A 672 -24.68 14.73 -13.90
C VAL A 672 -23.39 15.53 -14.08
N ASP A 673 -22.95 15.68 -15.31
CA ASP A 673 -21.86 16.56 -15.72
C ASP A 673 -22.33 17.54 -16.83
N ASP A 674 -21.48 18.52 -17.16
CA ASP A 674 -21.71 19.53 -18.20
C ASP A 674 -20.39 19.74 -18.94
N ASP A 675 -19.88 18.71 -19.63
CA ASP A 675 -18.57 18.74 -20.29
C ASP A 675 -18.37 19.94 -21.23
N ILE A 676 -19.45 20.40 -21.87
CA ILE A 676 -19.41 21.61 -22.71
C ILE A 676 -19.32 22.87 -21.85
N GLY A 677 -20.12 22.97 -20.78
CA GLY A 677 -20.18 24.12 -19.89
C GLY A 677 -18.91 24.30 -19.06
N ASP A 678 -18.28 23.19 -18.68
CA ASP A 678 -17.04 23.11 -17.92
C ASP A 678 -15.81 23.34 -18.83
N GLY A 679 -16.00 23.29 -20.15
CA GLY A 679 -14.94 23.60 -21.14
C GLY A 679 -14.07 22.40 -21.50
N ARG A 680 -14.41 21.19 -21.06
CA ARG A 680 -13.64 19.96 -21.30
C ARG A 680 -13.39 19.70 -22.78
N PHE A 681 -14.39 19.90 -23.65
CA PHE A 681 -14.22 19.81 -25.10
C PHE A 681 -13.17 20.77 -25.65
N ASP A 682 -13.17 22.02 -25.17
CA ASP A 682 -12.22 23.05 -25.61
C ASP A 682 -10.79 22.71 -25.13
N THR A 683 -10.66 22.19 -23.90
CA THR A 683 -9.38 21.75 -23.32
C THR A 683 -8.80 20.56 -24.07
N ILE A 684 -9.58 19.50 -24.29
CA ILE A 684 -9.15 18.31 -25.05
C ILE A 684 -8.79 18.71 -26.49
N ALA A 685 -9.59 19.57 -27.13
CA ALA A 685 -9.31 20.06 -28.47
C ALA A 685 -7.98 20.84 -28.54
N ALA A 686 -7.70 21.70 -27.56
CA ALA A 686 -6.43 22.40 -27.46
C ALA A 686 -5.26 21.43 -27.27
N GLN A 687 -5.41 20.41 -26.41
CA GLN A 687 -4.38 19.39 -26.22
C GLN A 687 -4.12 18.58 -27.50
N ILE A 688 -5.16 18.25 -28.27
CA ILE A 688 -4.99 17.58 -29.57
C ILE A 688 -4.23 18.47 -30.56
N VAL A 689 -4.53 19.77 -30.61
CA VAL A 689 -3.93 20.69 -31.59
C VAL A 689 -2.53 21.12 -31.19
N ASP A 690 -2.40 21.70 -29.99
CA ASP A 690 -1.20 22.39 -29.53
C ASP A 690 -0.19 21.44 -28.88
N ASN A 691 -0.65 20.49 -28.06
CA ASN A 691 0.21 19.62 -27.27
C ASN A 691 0.60 18.34 -28.01
N LEU A 692 -0.35 17.68 -28.70
CA LEU A 692 -0.11 16.49 -29.52
C LEU A 692 0.32 16.80 -30.96
N GLY A 693 0.30 18.06 -31.38
CA GLY A 693 0.69 18.46 -32.74
C GLY A 693 -0.28 17.98 -33.83
N SER A 694 -1.55 17.75 -33.49
CA SER A 694 -2.60 17.24 -34.38
C SER A 694 -2.24 15.90 -35.09
N PRO A 695 -2.24 14.77 -34.37
CA PRO A 695 -1.85 13.46 -34.90
C PRO A 695 -2.66 13.00 -36.13
N ASP A 696 -2.08 12.17 -37.00
CA ASP A 696 -2.74 11.68 -38.21
C ASP A 696 -3.93 10.74 -37.87
N ILE A 697 -3.79 9.90 -36.84
CA ILE A 697 -4.82 9.01 -36.30
C ILE A 697 -4.83 9.15 -34.78
N ILE A 698 -6.03 9.20 -34.17
CA ILE A 698 -6.22 9.24 -32.72
C ILE A 698 -7.20 8.13 -32.33
N GLY A 699 -6.76 7.17 -31.53
CA GLY A 699 -7.63 6.22 -30.84
C GLY A 699 -8.18 6.85 -29.58
N LEU A 700 -9.51 7.05 -29.52
CA LEU A 700 -10.19 7.64 -28.37
C LEU A 700 -10.83 6.56 -27.50
N GLN A 701 -10.71 6.69 -26.18
CA GLN A 701 -11.43 5.89 -25.18
C GLN A 701 -12.40 6.79 -24.40
N GLU A 702 -13.31 6.19 -23.63
CA GLU A 702 -14.29 6.91 -22.82
C GLU A 702 -15.24 7.86 -23.60
N ILE A 703 -15.54 7.59 -24.88
CA ILE A 703 -16.53 8.37 -25.64
C ILE A 703 -17.95 7.93 -25.27
N GLN A 704 -18.75 8.86 -24.74
CA GLN A 704 -20.17 8.65 -24.47
C GLN A 704 -21.06 8.93 -25.69
N ASP A 705 -22.32 8.52 -25.58
CA ASP A 705 -23.25 8.63 -26.69
C ASP A 705 -23.80 10.05 -26.75
N SER A 706 -24.70 10.31 -27.71
CA SER A 706 -25.18 11.67 -27.95
C SER A 706 -26.05 12.23 -26.81
N THR A 707 -26.33 11.46 -25.77
CA THR A 707 -27.17 11.84 -24.63
C THR A 707 -26.52 11.53 -23.27
N GLY A 708 -25.21 11.27 -23.24
CA GLY A 708 -24.47 11.11 -21.98
C GLY A 708 -25.03 9.99 -21.10
N ALA A 709 -24.98 10.15 -19.78
CA ALA A 709 -25.44 9.15 -18.83
C ALA A 709 -26.98 9.00 -18.70
N GLU A 710 -27.78 9.52 -19.63
CA GLU A 710 -29.24 9.37 -19.60
C GLU A 710 -29.67 7.90 -19.77
N THR A 711 -30.39 7.36 -18.79
CA THR A 711 -30.88 5.98 -18.82
C THR A 711 -32.26 5.85 -19.48
N GLY A 712 -32.42 4.82 -20.31
CA GLY A 712 -33.72 4.37 -20.84
C GLY A 712 -34.26 5.17 -22.02
N ASP A 713 -33.41 5.93 -22.71
CA ASP A 713 -33.73 6.65 -23.95
C ASP A 713 -33.51 5.79 -25.22
N GLY A 714 -32.68 4.75 -25.12
CA GLY A 714 -32.31 3.83 -26.19
C GLY A 714 -31.41 4.46 -27.26
N VAL A 715 -30.71 5.56 -26.93
CA VAL A 715 -29.65 6.13 -27.77
C VAL A 715 -28.40 5.30 -27.58
N VAL A 716 -27.62 5.14 -28.65
CA VAL A 716 -26.34 4.39 -28.66
C VAL A 716 -25.29 5.02 -29.58
N SER A 717 -25.69 6.02 -30.38
CA SER A 717 -24.77 6.65 -31.33
C SER A 717 -24.01 7.77 -30.65
N ALA A 718 -22.70 7.81 -30.84
CA ALA A 718 -21.83 8.89 -30.37
C ALA A 718 -21.59 9.99 -31.42
N ALA A 719 -22.40 10.04 -32.48
CA ALA A 719 -22.20 10.97 -33.59
C ALA A 719 -22.16 12.44 -33.14
N LEU A 720 -23.05 12.86 -32.22
CA LEU A 720 -23.04 14.23 -31.73
C LEU A 720 -21.79 14.53 -30.91
N THR A 721 -21.32 13.59 -30.10
CA THR A 721 -20.08 13.70 -29.31
C THR A 721 -18.87 13.92 -30.23
N PHE A 722 -18.71 13.07 -31.25
CA PHE A 722 -17.62 13.23 -32.23
C PHE A 722 -17.72 14.53 -33.03
N GLU A 723 -18.91 14.89 -33.51
CA GLU A 723 -19.12 16.13 -34.25
C GLU A 723 -18.78 17.36 -33.38
N THR A 724 -19.13 17.32 -32.09
CA THR A 724 -18.83 18.40 -31.13
C THR A 724 -17.33 18.50 -30.85
N LEU A 725 -16.63 17.38 -30.70
CA LEU A 725 -15.18 17.35 -30.53
C LEU A 725 -14.44 17.86 -31.78
N ILE A 726 -14.85 17.45 -32.98
CA ILE A 726 -14.27 17.96 -34.23
C ILE A 726 -14.51 19.46 -34.38
N ASP A 727 -15.72 19.95 -34.07
CA ASP A 727 -16.03 21.38 -34.08
C ASP A 727 -15.14 22.17 -33.09
N ALA A 728 -14.81 21.59 -31.92
CA ALA A 728 -13.90 22.17 -30.95
C ALA A 728 -12.44 22.15 -31.45
N ILE A 729 -11.98 21.06 -32.07
CA ILE A 729 -10.66 20.94 -32.68
C ILE A 729 -10.48 21.98 -33.81
N ASP A 730 -11.47 22.15 -34.69
CA ASP A 730 -11.46 23.21 -35.71
C ASP A 730 -11.35 24.62 -35.09
N MET A 731 -12.06 24.83 -33.97
CA MET A 731 -12.00 26.10 -33.25
C MET A 731 -10.61 26.33 -32.62
N ALA A 732 -9.96 25.30 -32.10
CA ALA A 732 -8.61 25.39 -31.56
C ALA A 732 -7.56 25.63 -32.66
N ASP A 733 -7.68 24.96 -33.82
CA ASP A 733 -6.74 25.04 -34.95
C ASP A 733 -6.74 26.41 -35.65
N ASP A 734 -7.90 26.90 -36.10
CA ASP A 734 -7.96 28.13 -36.91
C ASP A 734 -8.94 29.21 -36.41
N GLY A 735 -9.63 28.95 -35.29
CA GLY A 735 -10.62 29.84 -34.69
C GLY A 735 -11.98 29.84 -35.38
N ILE A 736 -12.28 28.85 -36.23
CA ILE A 736 -13.51 28.75 -37.00
C ILE A 736 -13.96 27.29 -37.16
N MET A 737 -15.15 26.92 -36.69
CA MET A 737 -15.80 25.62 -36.99
C MET A 737 -16.07 25.48 -38.51
N ASN A 738 -15.17 24.84 -39.26
CA ASN A 738 -15.21 24.85 -40.73
C ASN A 738 -14.66 23.61 -41.44
N ASP A 739 -14.44 22.50 -40.72
CA ASP A 739 -13.77 21.29 -41.22
C ASP A 739 -12.33 21.59 -41.66
N SER A 740 -11.65 22.47 -40.91
CA SER A 740 -10.29 22.93 -41.23
C SER A 740 -9.22 21.96 -40.73
N SER A 741 -9.50 21.28 -39.61
CA SER A 741 -8.61 20.28 -39.03
C SER A 741 -8.47 19.02 -39.91
N GLY A 742 -9.46 18.75 -40.76
CA GLY A 742 -9.48 17.62 -41.69
C GLY A 742 -9.79 16.27 -41.03
N TYR A 743 -10.23 16.26 -39.77
CA TYR A 743 -10.58 15.05 -39.05
C TYR A 743 -11.94 14.50 -39.47
N ALA A 744 -11.97 13.21 -39.81
CA ALA A 744 -13.16 12.38 -39.83
C ALA A 744 -13.14 11.42 -38.63
N TYR A 745 -14.30 10.86 -38.28
CA TYR A 745 -14.43 9.92 -37.16
C TYR A 745 -14.89 8.52 -37.58
N ILE A 746 -14.59 7.53 -36.74
CA ILE A 746 -15.14 6.17 -36.79
C ILE A 746 -15.76 5.84 -35.42
N ASP A 747 -17.08 5.69 -35.41
CA ASP A 747 -17.88 5.28 -34.23
C ASP A 747 -17.86 3.75 -34.09
N ASN A 748 -17.66 3.24 -32.86
CA ASN A 748 -17.76 1.81 -32.58
C ASN A 748 -19.24 1.38 -32.48
N THR A 749 -19.81 1.07 -33.63
CA THR A 749 -21.22 0.63 -33.74
C THR A 749 -21.48 -0.83 -33.34
N PHE A 750 -20.47 -1.56 -32.85
CA PHE A 750 -20.62 -2.96 -32.43
C PHE A 750 -21.18 -3.11 -31.01
N ILE A 751 -21.27 -2.02 -30.26
CA ILE A 751 -21.84 -2.00 -28.91
C ILE A 751 -23.34 -2.28 -28.90
N THR A 752 -23.82 -2.78 -27.76
CA THR A 752 -25.25 -2.91 -27.46
C THR A 752 -25.61 -2.02 -26.27
N ASP A 753 -26.77 -1.36 -26.38
CA ASP A 753 -27.34 -0.48 -25.35
C ASP A 753 -27.33 -1.16 -23.97
N LEU A 754 -26.67 -0.51 -22.99
CA LEU A 754 -26.51 -0.95 -21.59
C LEU A 754 -25.77 -2.28 -21.37
N GLU A 755 -25.05 -2.80 -22.37
CA GLU A 755 -24.31 -4.07 -22.23
C GLU A 755 -22.79 -3.89 -22.25
N SER A 756 -22.26 -2.77 -22.76
CA SER A 756 -20.82 -2.62 -23.08
C SER A 756 -19.95 -2.00 -21.99
N GLY A 757 -20.32 -2.20 -20.72
CA GLY A 757 -19.58 -1.68 -19.56
C GLY A 757 -19.64 -0.16 -19.38
N GLY A 758 -18.96 0.33 -18.34
CA GLY A 758 -18.85 1.76 -18.01
C GLY A 758 -20.07 2.38 -17.30
N GLN A 759 -20.13 3.71 -17.28
CA GLN A 759 -21.24 4.49 -16.70
C GLN A 759 -22.59 4.07 -17.29
N PRO A 760 -23.55 3.63 -16.45
CA PRO A 760 -24.86 3.23 -16.94
C PRO A 760 -25.59 4.40 -17.63
N GLY A 761 -26.08 4.16 -18.85
CA GLY A 761 -26.69 5.19 -19.71
C GLY A 761 -25.75 5.67 -20.82
N GLY A 762 -24.47 5.93 -20.48
CA GLY A 762 -23.49 6.54 -21.38
C GLY A 762 -23.08 5.70 -22.59
N ASN A 763 -23.26 4.38 -22.52
CA ASN A 763 -22.89 3.43 -23.58
C ASN A 763 -21.42 3.54 -24.04
N ILE A 764 -20.52 3.90 -23.13
CA ILE A 764 -19.11 4.23 -23.38
C ILE A 764 -18.46 3.31 -24.40
N ARG A 765 -17.68 3.89 -25.33
CA ARG A 765 -17.00 3.13 -26.38
C ARG A 765 -15.63 3.68 -26.75
N THR A 766 -14.88 2.85 -27.47
CA THR A 766 -13.70 3.24 -28.24
C THR A 766 -14.09 3.89 -29.56
N GLY A 767 -13.23 4.73 -30.13
CA GLY A 767 -13.45 5.37 -31.43
C GLY A 767 -12.17 5.83 -32.11
N PHE A 768 -12.27 6.33 -33.34
CA PHE A 768 -11.14 6.96 -34.01
C PHE A 768 -11.46 8.36 -34.50
N LEU A 769 -10.50 9.28 -34.41
CA LEU A 769 -10.38 10.43 -35.30
C LEU A 769 -9.21 10.18 -36.27
N TYR A 770 -9.33 10.59 -37.53
CA TYR A 770 -8.25 10.48 -38.51
C TYR A 770 -8.29 11.59 -39.56
N LYS A 771 -7.13 12.03 -40.03
CA LYS A 771 -7.02 13.07 -41.05
C LYS A 771 -7.19 12.50 -42.46
N GLU A 772 -8.28 12.88 -43.14
CA GLU A 772 -8.62 12.33 -44.47
C GLU A 772 -7.63 12.72 -45.59
N ASP A 773 -6.82 13.76 -45.39
CA ASP A 773 -5.78 14.17 -46.33
C ASP A 773 -4.44 13.46 -46.11
N ARG A 774 -4.31 12.74 -44.99
CA ARG A 774 -3.10 12.01 -44.58
C ARG A 774 -3.23 10.52 -44.79
N VAL A 775 -4.34 9.94 -44.36
CA VAL A 775 -4.63 8.51 -44.47
C VAL A 775 -5.97 8.26 -45.15
N SER A 776 -6.14 7.06 -45.72
CA SER A 776 -7.44 6.63 -46.23
C SER A 776 -7.91 5.34 -45.59
N LEU A 777 -9.15 5.30 -45.11
CA LEU A 777 -9.75 4.11 -44.52
C LEU A 777 -9.92 3.01 -45.59
N VAL A 778 -9.37 1.82 -45.33
CA VAL A 778 -9.57 0.65 -46.19
C VAL A 778 -11.02 0.17 -46.08
N GLU A 779 -11.75 0.19 -47.20
CA GLU A 779 -13.20 -0.10 -47.22
C GLU A 779 -13.51 -1.50 -46.67
N GLY A 780 -14.30 -1.54 -45.59
CA GLY A 780 -14.74 -2.79 -44.96
C GLY A 780 -13.75 -3.41 -43.96
N SER A 781 -12.68 -2.69 -43.59
CA SER A 781 -11.74 -3.11 -42.55
C SER A 781 -12.29 -2.97 -41.13
N VAL A 782 -13.24 -2.06 -40.91
CA VAL A 782 -13.77 -1.75 -39.57
C VAL A 782 -14.47 -2.97 -38.96
N GLN A 783 -13.96 -3.43 -37.81
CA GLN A 783 -14.46 -4.59 -37.07
C GLN A 783 -14.20 -4.46 -35.56
N THR A 784 -14.74 -5.39 -34.77
CA THR A 784 -14.47 -5.54 -33.34
C THR A 784 -13.78 -6.88 -33.07
N ILE A 785 -13.09 -6.97 -31.94
CA ILE A 785 -12.58 -8.22 -31.37
C ILE A 785 -13.54 -8.67 -30.26
N GLY A 786 -13.83 -9.96 -30.16
CA GLY A 786 -14.76 -10.51 -29.16
C GLY A 786 -16.23 -10.10 -29.36
N SER A 787 -17.04 -10.24 -28.29
CA SER A 787 -18.44 -9.82 -28.25
C SER A 787 -18.94 -9.65 -26.81
N GLN A 788 -20.15 -9.13 -26.64
CA GLN A 788 -20.87 -9.01 -25.36
C GLN A 788 -21.64 -10.28 -24.95
N GLU A 789 -21.46 -11.40 -25.66
CA GLU A 789 -22.15 -12.65 -25.30
C GLU A 789 -21.60 -13.24 -23.98
N GLU A 790 -22.48 -13.88 -23.20
CA GLU A 790 -22.13 -14.52 -21.91
C GLU A 790 -20.94 -15.48 -22.03
N GLY A 791 -19.88 -15.22 -21.26
CA GLY A 791 -18.63 -15.98 -21.21
C GLY A 791 -17.57 -15.60 -22.25
N GLU A 792 -17.78 -14.54 -23.04
CA GLU A 792 -16.77 -13.98 -23.94
C GLU A 792 -15.89 -12.94 -23.22
N ALA A 793 -14.67 -12.70 -23.74
CA ALA A 793 -13.65 -11.88 -23.08
C ALA A 793 -14.09 -10.43 -22.77
N PHE A 794 -15.02 -9.88 -23.54
CA PHE A 794 -15.50 -8.51 -23.40
C PHE A 794 -16.94 -8.43 -22.88
N GLU A 795 -17.48 -9.48 -22.28
CA GLU A 795 -18.78 -9.43 -21.59
C GLU A 795 -18.75 -8.35 -20.50
N GLY A 796 -19.59 -7.32 -20.64
CA GLY A 796 -19.68 -6.23 -19.66
C GLY A 796 -18.50 -5.24 -19.70
N ALA A 797 -17.61 -5.34 -20.69
CA ALA A 797 -16.48 -4.45 -20.90
C ALA A 797 -16.59 -3.70 -22.25
N ARG A 798 -15.74 -2.70 -22.48
CA ARG A 798 -15.76 -1.93 -23.73
C ARG A 798 -15.17 -2.76 -24.86
N LEU A 799 -15.88 -2.85 -25.98
CA LEU A 799 -15.40 -3.58 -27.16
C LEU A 799 -14.25 -2.82 -27.85
N PRO A 800 -13.17 -3.52 -28.27
CA PRO A 800 -12.13 -2.91 -29.09
C PRO A 800 -12.64 -2.51 -30.48
N LEU A 801 -12.12 -1.42 -31.04
CA LEU A 801 -12.39 -1.02 -32.42
C LEU A 801 -11.14 -1.20 -33.28
N VAL A 802 -11.26 -1.98 -34.35
CA VAL A 802 -10.20 -2.21 -35.33
C VAL A 802 -10.51 -1.44 -36.60
N ALA A 803 -9.53 -0.73 -37.15
CA ALA A 803 -9.60 -0.13 -38.47
C ALA A 803 -8.26 -0.24 -39.21
N THR A 804 -8.29 -0.44 -40.53
CA THR A 804 -7.08 -0.45 -41.36
C THR A 804 -7.05 0.80 -42.23
N PHE A 805 -5.92 1.50 -42.20
CA PHE A 805 -5.67 2.72 -42.96
C PHE A 805 -4.57 2.48 -44.00
N GLU A 806 -4.72 3.06 -45.19
CA GLU A 806 -3.64 3.13 -46.20
C GLU A 806 -2.88 4.44 -46.01
N PHE A 807 -1.56 4.35 -45.83
CA PHE A 807 -0.61 5.46 -45.75
C PHE A 807 0.62 5.13 -46.59
N ASN A 808 1.03 6.05 -47.47
CA ASN A 808 2.17 5.85 -48.38
C ASN A 808 2.13 4.54 -49.20
N GLY A 809 0.92 4.04 -49.50
CA GLY A 809 0.72 2.80 -50.26
C GLY A 809 0.83 1.50 -49.44
N GLU A 810 1.07 1.60 -48.13
CA GLU A 810 1.10 0.48 -47.19
C GLU A 810 -0.15 0.49 -46.29
N GLU A 811 -0.62 -0.69 -45.89
CA GLU A 811 -1.73 -0.82 -44.94
C GLU A 811 -1.19 -0.84 -43.50
N VAL A 812 -1.83 -0.07 -42.61
CA VAL A 812 -1.57 -0.03 -41.16
C VAL A 812 -2.87 -0.34 -40.44
N THR A 813 -2.90 -1.42 -39.67
CA THR A 813 -4.07 -1.84 -38.88
C THR A 813 -3.92 -1.36 -37.45
N VAL A 814 -4.88 -0.55 -36.98
CA VAL A 814 -4.91 0.00 -35.63
C VAL A 814 -6.03 -0.66 -34.83
N VAL A 815 -5.70 -1.17 -33.64
CA VAL A 815 -6.63 -1.76 -32.66
C VAL A 815 -6.72 -0.83 -31.47
N ASN A 816 -7.87 -0.18 -31.28
CA ASN A 816 -8.14 0.68 -30.13
C ASN A 816 -8.87 -0.10 -29.03
N ASN A 817 -8.30 -0.15 -27.84
CA ASN A 817 -8.78 -0.93 -26.70
C ASN A 817 -9.18 -0.05 -25.53
N HIS A 818 -10.07 -0.57 -24.70
CA HIS A 818 -10.35 -0.06 -23.37
C HIS A 818 -10.74 -1.28 -22.51
N PHE A 819 -9.78 -1.79 -21.73
CA PHE A 819 -9.95 -3.01 -20.96
C PHE A 819 -10.74 -2.78 -19.66
N SER A 820 -11.10 -3.86 -18.97
CA SER A 820 -11.79 -3.78 -17.67
C SER A 820 -10.97 -2.99 -16.65
N SER A 821 -11.65 -2.16 -15.86
CA SER A 821 -11.00 -1.33 -14.83
C SER A 821 -10.31 -2.15 -13.74
N LYS A 822 -9.25 -1.59 -13.12
CA LYS A 822 -8.65 -2.11 -11.87
C LYS A 822 -9.56 -1.94 -10.64
N GLY A 823 -10.79 -1.43 -10.81
CA GLY A 823 -11.77 -1.30 -9.72
C GLY A 823 -12.01 -2.62 -8.99
N GLY A 824 -12.08 -2.55 -7.65
CA GLY A 824 -12.17 -3.73 -6.79
C GLY A 824 -10.83 -4.34 -6.41
N SER A 825 -9.71 -3.76 -6.84
CA SER A 825 -8.38 -4.08 -6.30
C SER A 825 -8.32 -3.84 -4.79
N ALA A 826 -7.47 -4.61 -4.10
CA ALA A 826 -7.23 -4.44 -2.68
C ALA A 826 -6.55 -3.08 -2.41
N PRO A 827 -6.76 -2.50 -1.22
CA PRO A 827 -6.02 -1.31 -0.82
C PRO A 827 -4.51 -1.57 -0.72
N ILE A 828 -3.68 -0.65 -1.21
CA ILE A 828 -2.21 -0.76 -1.20
C ILE A 828 -1.69 -0.89 0.23
N LEU A 829 -2.18 -0.05 1.15
CA LEU A 829 -1.89 -0.12 2.60
C LEU A 829 -3.06 -0.80 3.33
N GLY A 830 -3.46 -1.98 2.87
CA GLY A 830 -4.54 -2.79 3.44
C GLY A 830 -4.07 -4.15 3.96
N VAL A 831 -5.03 -5.04 4.25
CA VAL A 831 -4.78 -6.37 4.83
C VAL A 831 -4.21 -7.39 3.85
N GLU A 832 -4.28 -7.13 2.54
CA GLU A 832 -3.81 -8.04 1.50
C GLU A 832 -2.34 -7.78 1.15
N GLN A 833 -1.43 -8.27 2.00
CA GLN A 833 0.02 -8.15 1.84
C GLN A 833 0.70 -9.50 1.52
N ASP A 834 1.89 -9.53 0.92
CA ASP A 834 2.62 -8.42 0.29
C ASP A 834 1.92 -8.01 -1.03
N PHE A 835 1.57 -6.72 -1.14
CA PHE A 835 0.86 -6.17 -2.28
C PHE A 835 1.66 -6.26 -3.59
N ALA A 836 2.98 -5.99 -3.55
CA ALA A 836 3.82 -5.88 -4.75
C ALA A 836 3.97 -7.24 -5.45
N ASP A 837 4.29 -8.28 -4.67
CA ASP A 837 4.48 -9.65 -5.16
C ASP A 837 3.17 -10.31 -5.67
N ARG A 838 2.01 -9.71 -5.36
CA ARG A 838 0.68 -10.27 -5.64
C ARG A 838 -0.07 -9.56 -6.76
N GLN A 839 0.60 -8.76 -7.61
CA GLN A 839 -0.07 -8.13 -8.76
C GLN A 839 -0.60 -9.13 -9.81
N GLU A 840 -0.19 -10.40 -9.77
CA GLU A 840 -0.75 -11.48 -10.59
C GLU A 840 -1.89 -12.26 -9.89
N ASP A 841 -2.36 -11.78 -8.73
CA ASP A 841 -3.47 -12.33 -7.95
C ASP A 841 -4.75 -11.48 -8.16
N VAL A 842 -5.86 -12.13 -8.52
CA VAL A 842 -7.16 -11.48 -8.77
C VAL A 842 -7.77 -10.90 -7.49
N ASP A 843 -7.41 -11.44 -6.33
CA ASP A 843 -7.90 -10.93 -5.05
C ASP A 843 -7.21 -9.58 -4.69
N VAL A 844 -6.06 -9.28 -5.29
CA VAL A 844 -5.29 -8.04 -5.09
C VAL A 844 -5.47 -7.06 -6.24
N ASN A 845 -5.36 -7.55 -7.48
CA ASN A 845 -5.42 -6.73 -8.70
C ASN A 845 -6.81 -6.82 -9.39
N GLY A 846 -7.87 -7.04 -8.61
CA GLY A 846 -9.27 -6.97 -9.04
C GLY A 846 -9.57 -7.78 -10.31
N SER A 847 -10.19 -7.13 -11.32
CA SER A 847 -10.54 -7.69 -12.63
C SER A 847 -9.34 -8.09 -13.52
N LEU A 848 -8.26 -8.61 -12.94
CA LEU A 848 -7.10 -9.11 -13.66
C LEU A 848 -7.46 -10.28 -14.60
N ASP A 849 -8.34 -11.19 -14.17
CA ASP A 849 -8.77 -12.32 -15.00
C ASP A 849 -9.52 -11.89 -16.27
N GLU A 850 -10.37 -10.86 -16.14
CA GLU A 850 -11.03 -10.22 -17.30
C GLU A 850 -9.99 -9.61 -18.24
N ARG A 851 -9.04 -8.82 -17.72
CA ARG A 851 -7.99 -8.18 -18.52
C ARG A 851 -7.07 -9.20 -19.21
N GLN A 852 -6.75 -10.31 -18.55
CA GLN A 852 -6.01 -11.42 -19.16
C GLN A 852 -6.79 -12.05 -20.32
N ALA A 853 -8.10 -12.28 -20.17
CA ALA A 853 -8.94 -12.82 -21.24
C ALA A 853 -9.06 -11.83 -22.42
N GLN A 854 -9.17 -10.54 -22.14
CA GLN A 854 -9.21 -9.46 -23.14
C GLN A 854 -7.88 -9.38 -23.90
N SER A 855 -6.76 -9.43 -23.17
CA SER A 855 -5.42 -9.50 -23.74
C SER A 855 -5.25 -10.72 -24.65
N GLU A 856 -5.66 -11.91 -24.21
CA GLU A 856 -5.58 -13.14 -25.02
C GLU A 856 -6.39 -13.02 -26.33
N ALA A 857 -7.56 -12.39 -26.28
CA ALA A 857 -8.38 -12.16 -27.47
C ALA A 857 -7.71 -11.20 -28.48
N VAL A 858 -7.09 -10.12 -27.99
CA VAL A 858 -6.34 -9.17 -28.83
C VAL A 858 -5.06 -9.80 -29.37
N ALA A 859 -4.30 -10.50 -28.53
CA ALA A 859 -3.12 -11.26 -28.92
C ALA A 859 -3.43 -12.28 -30.03
N GLY A 860 -4.57 -12.98 -29.93
CA GLY A 860 -5.04 -13.90 -30.97
C GLY A 860 -5.30 -13.22 -32.31
N PHE A 861 -5.92 -12.03 -32.30
CA PHE A 861 -6.14 -11.24 -33.51
C PHE A 861 -4.81 -10.80 -34.16
N VAL A 862 -3.87 -10.32 -33.35
CA VAL A 862 -2.54 -9.88 -33.80
C VAL A 862 -1.76 -11.05 -34.38
N ALA A 863 -1.74 -12.20 -33.69
CA ALA A 863 -1.07 -13.40 -34.16
C ALA A 863 -1.64 -13.90 -35.51
N ASP A 864 -2.96 -13.81 -35.72
CA ASP A 864 -3.59 -14.15 -36.99
C ASP A 864 -3.19 -13.16 -38.11
N ALA A 865 -3.06 -11.88 -37.81
CA ALA A 865 -2.58 -10.86 -38.75
C ALA A 865 -1.12 -11.13 -39.17
N ILE A 866 -0.22 -11.31 -38.19
CA ILE A 866 1.20 -11.61 -38.43
C ILE A 866 1.38 -12.96 -39.15
N ALA A 867 0.52 -13.95 -38.86
CA ALA A 867 0.56 -15.24 -39.57
C ALA A 867 0.08 -15.13 -41.02
N ALA A 868 -0.81 -14.19 -41.33
CA ALA A 868 -1.27 -13.92 -42.68
C ALA A 868 -0.22 -13.14 -43.49
N ASP A 869 0.45 -12.18 -42.85
CA ASP A 869 1.54 -11.39 -43.39
C ASP A 869 2.57 -11.09 -42.30
N ALA A 870 3.79 -11.59 -42.47
CA ALA A 870 4.85 -11.42 -41.47
C ALA A 870 5.34 -9.97 -41.36
N ASP A 871 5.09 -9.18 -42.40
CA ASP A 871 5.45 -7.76 -42.48
C ASP A 871 4.23 -6.87 -42.15
N ALA A 872 3.17 -7.42 -41.54
CA ALA A 872 1.97 -6.66 -41.20
C ALA A 872 2.27 -5.51 -40.21
N ASN A 873 1.87 -4.30 -40.60
CA ASN A 873 1.92 -3.12 -39.74
C ASN A 873 0.70 -3.13 -38.80
N VAL A 874 0.89 -3.59 -37.56
CA VAL A 874 -0.17 -3.64 -36.55
C VAL A 874 0.21 -2.75 -35.39
N VAL A 875 -0.71 -1.88 -34.99
CA VAL A 875 -0.57 -0.95 -33.87
C VAL A 875 -1.73 -1.18 -32.92
N VAL A 876 -1.44 -1.52 -31.67
CA VAL A 876 -2.41 -1.75 -30.62
C VAL A 876 -2.30 -0.62 -29.62
N VAL A 877 -3.36 0.16 -29.47
CA VAL A 877 -3.41 1.37 -28.63
C VAL A 877 -4.55 1.25 -27.63
N GLY A 878 -4.48 2.03 -26.57
CA GLY A 878 -5.61 2.28 -25.69
C GLY A 878 -5.28 2.25 -24.22
N ASP A 879 -6.34 2.31 -23.43
CA ASP A 879 -6.33 2.13 -21.99
C ASP A 879 -6.44 0.62 -21.69
N PHE A 880 -5.35 0.02 -21.23
CA PHE A 880 -5.32 -1.39 -20.85
C PHE A 880 -5.66 -1.60 -19.38
N ASN A 881 -5.80 -0.50 -18.62
CA ASN A 881 -5.98 -0.51 -17.18
C ASN A 881 -4.96 -1.43 -16.52
N GLU A 882 -3.70 -1.49 -16.97
CA GLU A 882 -2.70 -2.38 -16.37
C GLU A 882 -1.28 -1.89 -16.60
N PHE A 883 -0.40 -2.15 -15.63
CA PHE A 883 1.01 -1.80 -15.68
C PHE A 883 1.76 -2.60 -16.76
N GLU A 884 2.83 -2.01 -17.30
CA GLU A 884 3.59 -2.59 -18.41
C GLU A 884 4.27 -3.93 -18.08
N PHE A 885 4.45 -4.21 -16.79
CA PHE A 885 5.15 -5.39 -16.28
C PHE A 885 4.22 -6.54 -15.84
N VAL A 886 2.88 -6.40 -15.96
CA VAL A 886 1.90 -7.42 -15.56
C VAL A 886 1.38 -8.20 -16.78
N SER A 887 0.85 -9.41 -16.55
CA SER A 887 0.49 -10.39 -17.59
C SER A 887 -0.39 -9.91 -18.76
N PRO A 888 -1.36 -8.99 -18.61
CA PRO A 888 -2.10 -8.47 -19.76
C PRO A 888 -1.21 -7.79 -20.81
N LEU A 889 -0.17 -7.06 -20.40
CA LEU A 889 0.74 -6.37 -21.33
C LEU A 889 1.86 -7.30 -21.80
N THR A 890 2.50 -8.03 -20.89
CA THR A 890 3.55 -8.99 -21.28
C THR A 890 3.02 -10.11 -22.19
N GLY A 891 1.74 -10.48 -22.05
CA GLY A 891 1.05 -11.41 -22.96
C GLY A 891 0.88 -10.88 -24.39
N LEU A 892 0.71 -9.57 -24.57
CA LEU A 892 0.69 -8.92 -25.89
C LEU A 892 2.10 -8.86 -26.50
N GLU A 893 3.13 -8.64 -25.69
CA GLU A 893 4.52 -8.70 -26.14
C GLU A 893 4.90 -10.11 -26.62
N ASP A 894 4.47 -11.14 -25.89
CA ASP A 894 4.61 -12.55 -26.28
C ASP A 894 3.92 -12.89 -27.62
N ALA A 895 2.93 -12.08 -28.05
CA ALA A 895 2.25 -12.21 -29.33
C ALA A 895 3.01 -11.59 -30.52
N GLY A 896 4.21 -11.03 -30.29
CA GLY A 896 5.07 -10.42 -31.32
C GLY A 896 4.91 -8.91 -31.43
N LEU A 897 4.41 -8.26 -30.38
CA LEU A 897 4.37 -6.80 -30.26
C LEU A 897 5.51 -6.29 -29.38
N THR A 898 5.88 -5.03 -29.59
CA THR A 898 6.79 -4.28 -28.72
C THR A 898 6.00 -3.17 -28.04
N ASN A 899 5.96 -3.14 -26.70
CA ASN A 899 5.35 -2.04 -25.97
C ASN A 899 6.27 -0.82 -25.99
N LEU A 900 5.84 0.27 -26.65
CA LEU A 900 6.66 1.48 -26.79
C LEU A 900 6.85 2.22 -25.46
N THR A 901 6.00 1.99 -24.46
CA THR A 901 6.18 2.51 -23.09
C THR A 901 7.54 2.10 -22.51
N ASN A 902 7.99 0.87 -22.82
CA ASN A 902 9.28 0.34 -22.37
C ASN A 902 10.49 1.05 -23.01
N THR A 903 10.29 1.93 -23.99
CA THR A 903 11.36 2.73 -24.61
C THR A 903 11.68 4.01 -23.83
N LEU A 904 10.77 4.43 -22.95
CA LEU A 904 10.99 5.58 -22.07
C LEU A 904 11.82 5.18 -20.82
N PRO A 905 12.54 6.13 -20.21
CA PRO A 905 13.04 6.00 -18.85
C PRO A 905 11.91 5.62 -17.87
N GLU A 906 12.19 4.81 -16.86
CA GLU A 906 11.20 4.29 -15.91
C GLU A 906 10.46 5.40 -15.14
N ASP A 907 11.15 6.49 -14.84
CA ASP A 907 10.64 7.70 -14.20
C ASP A 907 9.71 8.55 -15.10
N GLU A 908 9.61 8.23 -16.40
CA GLU A 908 8.73 8.90 -17.37
C GLU A 908 7.56 7.99 -17.82
N ARG A 909 7.41 6.79 -17.24
CA ARG A 909 6.36 5.82 -17.62
C ARG A 909 5.09 6.00 -16.82
N TYR A 910 4.32 7.03 -17.14
CA TYR A 910 3.00 7.20 -16.56
C TYR A 910 2.07 7.96 -17.47
N SER A 911 0.79 7.58 -17.43
CA SER A 911 -0.29 8.32 -18.08
C SER A 911 -1.40 8.70 -17.10
N PHE A 912 -1.35 8.19 -15.87
CA PHE A 912 -2.40 8.33 -14.87
C PHE A 912 -1.79 8.54 -13.49
N ASN A 913 -2.46 9.28 -12.60
CA ASN A 913 -2.05 9.43 -11.20
C ASN A 913 -3.22 9.04 -10.28
N PHE A 914 -2.98 8.04 -9.42
CA PHE A 914 -3.98 7.50 -8.50
C PHE A 914 -3.37 7.27 -7.12
N GLN A 915 -4.03 7.75 -6.06
CA GLN A 915 -3.48 7.74 -4.69
C GLN A 915 -2.08 8.40 -4.58
N GLY A 916 -1.71 9.35 -5.44
CA GLY A 916 -0.34 9.88 -5.48
C GLY A 916 0.71 8.95 -6.10
N ASN A 917 0.30 7.84 -6.72
CA ASN A 917 1.16 7.01 -7.57
C ASN A 917 0.92 7.36 -9.03
N SER A 918 1.97 7.76 -9.74
CA SER A 918 1.96 7.80 -11.20
C SER A 918 2.08 6.37 -11.76
N GLN A 919 1.26 6.07 -12.75
CA GLN A 919 1.02 4.73 -13.29
C GLN A 919 0.93 4.78 -14.82
N ALA A 920 1.52 3.81 -15.49
CA ALA A 920 1.25 3.56 -16.91
C ALA A 920 0.03 2.64 -17.03
N LEU A 921 -1.09 3.17 -17.51
CA LEU A 921 -2.30 2.39 -17.82
C LEU A 921 -2.64 2.39 -19.31
N ASP A 922 -2.22 3.45 -20.01
CA ASP A 922 -2.34 3.57 -21.45
C ASP A 922 -1.03 3.12 -22.12
N HIS A 923 -1.16 2.40 -23.23
CA HIS A 923 0.00 1.91 -23.95
C HIS A 923 -0.19 1.99 -25.47
N ILE A 924 0.94 2.09 -26.18
CA ILE A 924 1.03 1.85 -27.63
C ILE A 924 1.99 0.69 -27.84
N LEU A 925 1.48 -0.41 -28.41
CA LEU A 925 2.26 -1.57 -28.80
C LEU A 925 2.27 -1.71 -30.32
N VAL A 926 3.41 -2.04 -30.90
CA VAL A 926 3.57 -2.14 -32.37
C VAL A 926 4.17 -3.48 -32.79
N SER A 927 3.84 -3.96 -33.99
CA SER A 927 4.50 -5.14 -34.56
C SER A 927 6.01 -4.91 -34.74
N GLU A 928 6.79 -6.00 -34.72
CA GLU A 928 8.26 -5.95 -34.74
C GLU A 928 8.84 -5.06 -35.86
N GLY A 929 8.27 -5.10 -37.08
CA GLY A 929 8.73 -4.30 -38.22
C GLY A 929 8.53 -2.78 -38.06
N LEU A 930 7.66 -2.34 -37.16
CA LEU A 930 7.44 -0.93 -36.84
C LEU A 930 8.28 -0.44 -35.66
N ALA A 931 8.78 -1.35 -34.82
CA ALA A 931 9.38 -1.01 -33.54
C ALA A 931 10.76 -0.33 -33.65
N GLU A 932 11.55 -0.69 -34.68
CA GLU A 932 12.94 -0.23 -34.80
C GLU A 932 13.08 1.28 -34.97
N ASP A 933 12.21 1.89 -35.78
CA ASP A 933 12.21 3.33 -36.09
C ASP A 933 11.09 4.10 -35.36
N ALA A 934 10.36 3.45 -34.46
CA ALA A 934 9.30 4.09 -33.71
C ALA A 934 9.87 5.13 -32.73
N GLN A 935 9.30 6.32 -32.72
CA GLN A 935 9.46 7.28 -31.62
C GLN A 935 8.16 7.34 -30.84
N PHE A 936 8.26 7.53 -29.53
CA PHE A 936 7.14 7.48 -28.61
C PHE A 936 7.29 8.55 -27.54
N ASP A 937 6.14 9.09 -27.14
CA ASP A 937 6.04 10.17 -26.16
C ASP A 937 4.73 10.01 -25.37
N ILE A 938 4.79 10.26 -24.06
CA ILE A 938 3.61 10.45 -23.22
C ILE A 938 3.54 11.93 -22.91
N VAL A 939 2.48 12.60 -23.35
CA VAL A 939 2.43 14.06 -23.34
C VAL A 939 1.72 14.52 -22.07
N HIS A 940 2.50 14.86 -21.04
CA HIS A 940 1.98 15.19 -19.70
C HIS A 940 1.21 16.53 -19.69
N VAL A 941 -0.12 16.46 -19.80
CA VAL A 941 -1.02 17.62 -19.89
C VAL A 941 -2.18 17.55 -18.91
N ASN A 942 -2.33 16.42 -18.20
CA ASN A 942 -3.47 16.09 -17.36
C ASN A 942 -3.06 15.55 -15.98
N SER A 943 -2.32 14.43 -15.94
CA SER A 943 -2.15 13.63 -14.71
C SER A 943 -1.42 14.36 -13.57
N GLU A 944 -0.66 15.41 -13.90
CA GLU A 944 0.14 16.21 -12.97
C GLU A 944 -0.57 17.45 -12.44
N PHE A 945 -1.74 17.77 -13.00
CA PHE A 945 -2.45 19.02 -12.72
C PHE A 945 -3.65 18.77 -11.83
N ALA A 946 -3.97 19.76 -10.99
CA ALA A 946 -5.13 19.72 -10.12
C ALA A 946 -6.43 19.49 -10.90
N ASP A 947 -7.36 18.76 -10.28
CA ASP A 947 -8.68 18.43 -10.84
C ASP A 947 -9.59 19.66 -10.88
N THR A 948 -9.34 20.51 -11.88
CA THR A 948 -10.05 21.76 -12.13
C THR A 948 -10.57 21.78 -13.57
N ASP A 949 -11.43 22.74 -13.91
CA ASP A 949 -11.96 22.93 -15.27
C ASP A 949 -10.87 23.10 -16.35
N ASP A 950 -9.63 23.45 -15.95
CA ASP A 950 -8.49 23.57 -16.87
C ASP A 950 -7.89 22.19 -17.25
N ARG A 951 -8.27 21.10 -16.57
CA ARG A 951 -7.82 19.72 -16.82
C ARG A 951 -8.79 18.99 -17.75
N GLY A 952 -8.29 18.44 -18.86
CA GLY A 952 -9.12 17.85 -19.92
C GLY A 952 -9.54 16.40 -19.65
N SER A 953 -8.67 15.64 -18.99
CA SER A 953 -8.87 14.23 -18.63
C SER A 953 -8.07 13.92 -17.36
N ASP A 954 -8.30 12.77 -16.75
CA ASP A 954 -7.42 12.18 -15.73
C ASP A 954 -6.26 11.37 -16.33
N HIS A 955 -6.32 11.08 -17.65
CA HIS A 955 -5.26 10.41 -18.41
C HIS A 955 -4.46 11.39 -19.29
N ASP A 956 -3.14 11.23 -19.36
CA ASP A 956 -2.29 11.86 -20.37
C ASP A 956 -2.41 11.13 -21.71
N PRO A 957 -2.46 11.84 -22.85
CA PRO A 957 -2.44 11.23 -24.16
C PRO A 957 -1.04 10.73 -24.55
N LEU A 958 -1.03 9.64 -25.32
CA LEU A 958 0.16 9.00 -25.86
C LEU A 958 0.27 9.30 -27.35
N VAL A 959 1.49 9.42 -27.88
CA VAL A 959 1.70 9.54 -29.33
C VAL A 959 2.94 8.76 -29.79
N ALA A 960 2.76 8.01 -30.87
CA ALA A 960 3.85 7.35 -31.59
C ALA A 960 4.02 7.96 -32.98
N GLN A 961 5.27 8.15 -33.40
CA GLN A 961 5.65 8.45 -34.78
C GLN A 961 6.26 7.20 -35.39
N LEU A 962 5.66 6.70 -36.46
CA LEU A 962 6.05 5.45 -37.14
C LEU A 962 6.49 5.75 -38.57
N THR A 963 7.63 5.21 -38.97
CA THR A 963 8.09 5.29 -40.35
C THR A 963 7.39 4.20 -41.17
N ILE A 964 6.67 4.59 -42.22
CA ILE A 964 5.87 3.67 -43.06
C ILE A 964 6.28 3.80 -44.53
N GLY A 965 6.75 2.68 -45.09
CA GLY A 965 7.24 2.55 -46.47
C GLY A 965 8.72 2.89 -46.65
N ASP A 966 9.30 2.44 -47.75
CA ASP A 966 10.69 2.72 -48.11
C ASP A 966 10.85 4.20 -48.52
N VAL A 967 11.67 4.96 -47.80
CA VAL A 967 12.11 6.28 -48.23
C VAL A 967 13.17 6.10 -49.31
N ALA A 968 12.84 6.42 -50.56
CA ALA A 968 13.89 6.76 -51.50
C ALA A 968 14.61 7.99 -50.91
N PRO A 969 15.92 7.90 -50.59
CA PRO A 969 16.62 9.03 -50.00
C PRO A 969 16.47 10.26 -50.89
N ASP A 970 16.35 11.45 -50.31
CA ASP A 970 16.39 12.68 -51.09
C ASP A 970 17.72 12.70 -51.86
N THR A 971 17.63 12.66 -53.18
CA THR A 971 18.79 12.60 -54.06
C THR A 971 18.94 13.87 -54.89
N VAL A 972 20.19 14.20 -55.23
CA VAL A 972 20.54 15.22 -56.21
C VAL A 972 21.38 14.61 -57.33
N ASP A 973 21.10 15.04 -58.56
CA ASP A 973 21.86 14.61 -59.72
C ASP A 973 23.13 15.45 -59.84
N VAL A 974 24.29 14.85 -59.50
CA VAL A 974 25.59 15.49 -59.75
C VAL A 974 26.20 14.96 -61.03
N ALA A 975 26.75 15.84 -61.87
CA ALA A 975 27.35 15.43 -63.13
C ALA A 975 28.56 16.27 -63.53
N VAL A 976 29.47 15.66 -64.27
CA VAL A 976 30.62 16.29 -64.91
C VAL A 976 30.58 16.00 -66.40
N ALA A 977 30.41 17.05 -67.21
CA ALA A 977 30.45 16.97 -68.66
C ALA A 977 31.79 17.49 -69.22
N PHE A 978 32.41 16.73 -70.11
CA PHE A 978 33.65 17.07 -70.79
C PHE A 978 33.38 17.60 -72.20
N GLU A 979 34.01 18.72 -72.55
CA GLU A 979 33.88 19.33 -73.87
C GLU A 979 35.23 19.76 -74.44
N ASP A 980 35.41 19.63 -75.76
CA ASP A 980 36.57 20.18 -76.46
C ASP A 980 36.56 21.71 -76.39
N SER A 981 37.57 22.29 -75.73
CA SER A 981 37.78 23.74 -75.66
C SER A 981 38.81 24.26 -76.67
N GLY A 982 39.20 23.42 -77.63
CA GLY A 982 40.15 23.70 -78.70
C GLY A 982 41.58 23.82 -78.20
N PHE A 983 42.21 25.00 -78.39
CA PHE A 983 43.63 25.19 -78.04
C PHE A 983 43.94 25.00 -76.55
N PHE A 984 42.92 25.00 -75.69
CA PHE A 984 43.07 24.98 -74.24
C PHE A 984 42.88 23.59 -73.60
N GLY A 985 42.63 22.53 -74.38
CA GLY A 985 42.42 21.17 -73.88
C GLY A 985 40.92 20.87 -73.65
N THR A 986 40.62 20.01 -72.68
CA THR A 986 39.24 19.67 -72.28
C THR A 986 38.73 20.65 -71.22
N ARG A 987 37.48 21.06 -71.35
CA ARG A 987 36.74 21.78 -70.30
C ARG A 987 35.83 20.79 -69.59
N ALA A 988 35.91 20.70 -68.27
CA ALA A 988 34.96 19.95 -67.44
C ALA A 988 33.92 20.94 -66.91
N THR A 989 32.64 20.59 -66.95
CA THR A 989 31.54 21.41 -66.42
C THR A 989 30.84 20.60 -65.35
N GLU A 990 30.89 21.08 -64.10
CA GLU A 990 30.25 20.47 -62.95
C GLU A 990 28.83 21.01 -62.82
N SER A 991 27.84 20.14 -62.58
CA SER A 991 26.46 20.54 -62.36
C SER A 991 25.78 19.74 -61.26
N VAL A 992 24.87 20.40 -60.54
CA VAL A 992 23.93 19.81 -59.59
C VAL A 992 22.52 20.08 -60.14
N ASP A 993 21.71 19.04 -60.31
CA ASP A 993 20.38 19.07 -60.95
C ASP A 993 20.36 19.79 -62.30
N GLY A 994 21.41 19.57 -63.09
CA GLY A 994 21.61 20.20 -64.40
C GLY A 994 21.94 21.71 -64.34
N VAL A 995 22.10 22.30 -63.15
CA VAL A 995 22.58 23.67 -62.97
C VAL A 995 24.09 23.65 -62.83
N THR A 996 24.81 24.35 -63.71
CA THR A 996 26.27 24.46 -63.63
C THR A 996 26.70 25.15 -62.34
N VAL A 997 27.50 24.44 -61.54
CA VAL A 997 28.08 24.93 -60.27
C VAL A 997 29.53 25.38 -60.44
N ASP A 998 30.33 24.66 -61.23
CA ASP A 998 31.69 25.07 -61.59
C ASP A 998 32.09 24.70 -63.04
N THR A 999 33.21 25.23 -63.51
CA THR A 999 33.78 24.88 -64.80
C THR A 999 35.29 24.93 -64.77
N ASP A 1000 35.89 23.77 -65.03
CA ASP A 1000 37.30 23.53 -64.85
C ASP A 1000 38.04 23.30 -66.17
N ARG A 1001 39.35 23.59 -66.19
CA ARG A 1001 40.19 23.39 -67.38
C ARG A 1001 41.25 22.34 -67.14
N LEU A 1002 41.11 21.22 -67.83
CA LEU A 1002 41.95 20.05 -67.65
C LEU A 1002 43.07 20.00 -68.69
N SER A 1003 44.29 19.78 -68.20
CA SER A 1003 45.45 19.51 -69.05
C SER A 1003 45.39 18.08 -69.60
N PHE A 1004 45.99 17.85 -70.77
CA PHE A 1004 45.94 16.58 -71.50
C PHE A 1004 46.22 15.29 -70.71
N ILE A 1005 47.02 15.32 -69.64
CA ILE A 1005 47.35 14.16 -68.82
C ILE A 1005 47.38 14.57 -67.34
N LYS A 1006 46.76 13.78 -66.45
CA LYS A 1006 46.71 13.98 -64.99
C LYS A 1006 46.95 12.67 -64.24
N ASP A 1007 47.41 12.77 -63.00
CA ASP A 1007 47.42 11.65 -62.04
C ASP A 1007 45.98 11.35 -61.61
N ASP A 1008 45.32 12.37 -61.10
CA ASP A 1008 43.98 12.39 -60.52
C ASP A 1008 43.31 13.75 -60.83
N VAL A 1009 41.99 13.81 -60.71
CA VAL A 1009 41.20 15.04 -60.76
C VAL A 1009 40.12 14.99 -59.69
N SER A 1010 40.06 16.02 -58.85
CA SER A 1010 38.99 16.22 -57.87
C SER A 1010 38.02 17.30 -58.37
N PHE A 1011 36.74 16.97 -58.43
CA PHE A 1011 35.64 17.87 -58.73
C PHE A 1011 34.95 18.25 -57.42
N THR A 1012 35.39 19.34 -56.80
CA THR A 1012 35.03 19.65 -55.40
C THR A 1012 33.60 20.13 -55.23
N ASP A 1013 33.00 20.76 -56.25
CA ASP A 1013 31.64 21.29 -56.15
C ASP A 1013 30.57 20.21 -56.34
N VAL A 1014 30.95 19.04 -56.86
CA VAL A 1014 30.12 17.81 -56.90
C VAL A 1014 30.67 16.69 -56.00
N ALA A 1015 31.77 16.96 -55.29
CA ALA A 1015 32.45 16.05 -54.37
C ALA A 1015 32.75 14.66 -54.97
N VAL A 1016 33.39 14.63 -56.15
CA VAL A 1016 33.84 13.40 -56.82
C VAL A 1016 35.33 13.44 -57.17
N ASP A 1017 36.08 12.42 -56.78
CA ASP A 1017 37.44 12.15 -57.25
C ASP A 1017 37.43 11.15 -58.41
N LEU A 1018 38.14 11.50 -59.48
CA LEU A 1018 38.38 10.64 -60.63
C LEU A 1018 39.86 10.23 -60.66
N THR A 1019 40.11 8.93 -60.76
CA THR A 1019 41.44 8.35 -60.94
C THR A 1019 41.44 7.24 -61.98
N ALA A 1020 42.64 6.79 -62.36
CA ALA A 1020 42.83 5.64 -63.23
C ALA A 1020 43.69 4.60 -62.50
N GLU A 1021 43.26 3.33 -62.47
CA GLU A 1021 43.98 2.25 -61.78
C GLU A 1021 44.31 1.06 -62.70
N ASP A 1022 45.54 0.52 -62.56
CA ASP A 1022 45.97 -0.89 -62.66
C ASP A 1022 47.49 -1.04 -62.28
N ALA A 1023 48.08 -2.24 -62.39
CA ALA A 1023 49.41 -2.72 -61.98
C ALA A 1023 50.65 -2.02 -62.60
N GLY A 1024 50.56 -0.75 -63.05
CA GLY A 1024 51.56 -0.11 -63.90
C GLY A 1024 51.81 1.40 -63.70
N TRP A 1025 51.86 2.14 -64.80
CA TRP A 1025 51.93 3.61 -64.83
C TRP A 1025 50.80 4.07 -65.72
N GLU A 1026 49.70 4.42 -65.09
CA GLU A 1026 48.46 4.85 -65.71
C GLU A 1026 48.21 6.32 -65.35
N LYS A 1027 47.57 7.05 -66.26
CA LYS A 1027 47.20 8.46 -66.09
C LYS A 1027 45.86 8.70 -66.74
N LEU A 1028 45.05 9.56 -66.14
CA LEU A 1028 43.90 10.14 -66.82
C LEU A 1028 44.37 10.94 -68.03
N THR A 1029 43.67 10.75 -69.15
CA THR A 1029 43.84 11.55 -70.36
C THR A 1029 42.59 12.36 -70.62
N PHE A 1030 42.79 13.58 -71.10
CA PHE A 1030 41.72 14.48 -71.49
C PHE A 1030 41.98 14.97 -72.91
N ILE A 1031 41.34 14.34 -73.90
CA ILE A 1031 41.60 14.53 -75.33
C ILE A 1031 40.27 14.75 -76.04
N ASP A 1032 40.20 15.77 -76.90
CA ASP A 1032 39.02 16.06 -77.74
C ASP A 1032 37.68 16.17 -76.98
N GLY A 1033 37.73 16.53 -75.70
CA GLY A 1033 36.53 16.62 -74.86
C GLY A 1033 36.15 15.32 -74.17
N GLU A 1034 37.04 14.33 -74.11
CA GLU A 1034 36.76 13.01 -73.56
C GLU A 1034 37.78 12.67 -72.46
N VAL A 1035 37.37 11.84 -71.50
CA VAL A 1035 38.24 11.21 -70.50
C VAL A 1035 38.45 9.73 -70.81
N GLY A 1036 39.69 9.29 -70.65
CA GLY A 1036 40.07 7.89 -70.74
C GLY A 1036 41.42 7.66 -70.08
N VAL A 1037 42.02 6.49 -70.28
CA VAL A 1037 43.28 6.11 -69.63
C VAL A 1037 44.44 6.14 -70.63
N ALA A 1038 45.61 6.56 -70.16
CA ALA A 1038 46.88 6.31 -70.83
C ALA A 1038 47.74 5.39 -69.99
N SER A 1039 48.07 4.22 -70.55
CA SER A 1039 48.97 3.26 -69.94
C SER A 1039 50.28 3.11 -70.73
N ARG A 1040 51.26 2.41 -70.14
CA ARG A 1040 52.48 2.02 -70.89
C ARG A 1040 52.22 0.95 -71.95
N GLY A 1041 51.05 0.30 -71.90
CA GLY A 1041 50.62 -0.74 -72.85
C GLY A 1041 50.13 -0.15 -74.18
N ASP A 1042 49.68 1.10 -74.19
CA ASP A 1042 49.00 1.72 -75.32
C ASP A 1042 49.81 1.75 -76.61
N LYS A 1043 49.22 1.19 -77.66
CA LYS A 1043 49.75 1.31 -79.01
C LYS A 1043 49.32 2.65 -79.60
N PHE A 1044 50.14 3.68 -79.44
CA PHE A 1044 49.97 5.02 -80.03
C PHE A 1044 49.63 5.03 -81.55
N LEU A 1045 49.98 3.98 -82.29
CA LEU A 1045 49.69 3.84 -83.73
C LEU A 1045 48.43 3.03 -84.06
N ALA A 1046 47.82 2.37 -83.08
CA ALA A 1046 46.55 1.64 -83.21
C ALA A 1046 45.32 2.52 -82.89
N GLY A 1047 45.54 3.74 -82.38
CA GLY A 1047 44.45 4.63 -81.95
C GLY A 1047 43.80 4.20 -80.63
N GLU A 1048 44.52 3.42 -79.82
CA GLU A 1048 44.13 2.94 -78.48
C GLU A 1048 44.52 3.95 -77.37
N PHE A 1049 45.41 4.90 -77.67
CA PHE A 1049 45.88 5.89 -76.68
C PHE A 1049 44.73 6.84 -76.28
N GLY A 1050 44.40 6.86 -75.00
CA GLY A 1050 43.32 7.68 -74.43
C GLY A 1050 41.95 6.99 -74.38
N LEU A 1051 41.90 5.68 -74.61
CA LEU A 1051 40.71 4.86 -74.40
C LEU A 1051 40.97 3.87 -73.26
N VAL A 1052 40.00 3.69 -72.37
CA VAL A 1052 39.95 2.60 -71.38
C VAL A 1052 39.80 1.27 -72.11
N ASN A 1053 40.78 0.37 -71.97
CA ASN A 1053 40.79 -0.95 -72.61
C ASN A 1053 41.57 -2.00 -71.79
N ASP A 1054 41.53 -3.27 -72.22
CA ASP A 1054 42.27 -4.39 -71.60
C ASP A 1054 42.09 -4.45 -70.06
N ASP A 1055 43.13 -4.15 -69.28
CA ASP A 1055 43.17 -4.19 -67.81
C ASP A 1055 43.00 -2.79 -67.17
N GLU A 1056 42.62 -1.76 -67.93
CA GLU A 1056 42.48 -0.38 -67.44
C GLU A 1056 41.11 -0.10 -66.82
N THR A 1057 41.11 0.64 -65.71
CA THR A 1057 39.91 1.02 -64.96
C THR A 1057 39.88 2.53 -64.71
N LEU A 1058 38.71 3.14 -64.88
CA LEU A 1058 38.41 4.45 -64.30
C LEU A 1058 37.73 4.23 -62.95
N VAL A 1059 38.23 4.90 -61.92
CA VAL A 1059 37.68 4.83 -60.56
C VAL A 1059 37.12 6.18 -60.19
N PHE A 1060 35.86 6.19 -59.79
CA PHE A 1060 35.14 7.35 -59.30
C PHE A 1060 34.88 7.14 -57.82
N THR A 1061 35.45 8.00 -56.98
CA THR A 1061 35.28 7.94 -55.53
C THR A 1061 34.50 9.17 -55.09
N LEU A 1062 33.40 8.95 -54.38
CA LEU A 1062 32.62 10.01 -53.78
C LEU A 1062 33.37 10.52 -52.54
N GLN A 1063 33.35 11.83 -52.34
CA GLN A 1063 33.92 12.44 -51.14
C GLN A 1063 32.79 12.71 -50.16
N ASP A 1064 33.02 12.39 -48.88
CA ASP A 1064 32.19 12.80 -47.76
C ASP A 1064 32.22 14.33 -47.66
N GLY A 1065 31.11 14.97 -48.04
CA GLY A 1065 30.96 16.42 -48.11
C GLY A 1065 29.58 16.86 -47.62
N ASP A 1066 29.01 17.91 -48.23
CA ASP A 1066 27.59 18.27 -48.03
C ASP A 1066 26.62 17.31 -48.75
N LEU A 1067 27.13 16.22 -49.34
CA LEU A 1067 26.41 15.15 -50.04
C LEU A 1067 27.00 13.81 -49.57
N GLY A 1068 26.15 12.80 -49.36
CA GLY A 1068 26.51 11.44 -48.96
C GLY A 1068 26.74 10.50 -50.16
N ASP A 1069 26.55 9.21 -49.95
CA ASP A 1069 26.70 8.14 -50.96
C ASP A 1069 25.85 8.34 -52.22
N ALA A 1070 26.08 7.52 -53.24
CA ALA A 1070 25.23 7.44 -54.42
C ALA A 1070 24.40 6.17 -54.47
N THR A 1071 23.19 6.27 -55.03
CA THR A 1071 22.29 5.13 -55.30
C THR A 1071 22.37 4.67 -56.76
N ALA A 1072 22.81 5.55 -57.66
CA ALA A 1072 23.03 5.26 -59.08
C ALA A 1072 24.20 6.05 -59.67
N ALA A 1073 24.82 5.50 -60.72
CA ALA A 1073 25.88 6.13 -61.51
C ALA A 1073 25.53 6.17 -62.99
N PHE A 1074 25.88 7.27 -63.66
CA PHE A 1074 25.61 7.50 -65.07
C PHE A 1074 26.92 7.72 -65.83
N PHE A 1075 27.04 7.14 -67.03
CA PHE A 1075 28.23 7.29 -67.86
C PHE A 1075 27.84 7.60 -69.30
N ASP A 1076 28.36 8.69 -69.84
CA ASP A 1076 28.20 9.11 -71.23
C ASP A 1076 29.43 8.69 -72.05
N PHE A 1077 29.24 7.77 -72.99
CA PHE A 1077 30.29 7.18 -73.81
C PHE A 1077 30.50 7.95 -75.12
N ALA A 1078 31.74 8.36 -75.38
CA ALA A 1078 32.12 9.14 -76.56
C ALA A 1078 32.69 8.27 -77.71
N ASP A 1079 33.85 7.62 -77.51
CA ASP A 1079 34.47 6.72 -78.49
C ASP A 1079 34.39 5.27 -78.02
N LEU A 1080 33.24 4.63 -78.25
CA LEU A 1080 33.04 3.21 -77.97
C LEU A 1080 33.42 2.32 -79.16
N ARG A 1081 34.27 1.33 -78.91
CA ARG A 1081 34.74 0.33 -79.89
C ARG A 1081 34.57 -1.08 -79.34
N GLY A 1082 34.63 -2.07 -80.24
CA GLY A 1082 34.47 -3.48 -79.88
C GLY A 1082 32.99 -3.88 -79.76
N ASP A 1083 32.74 -4.90 -78.95
CA ASP A 1083 31.40 -5.43 -78.70
C ASP A 1083 30.53 -4.52 -77.79
N GLY A 1084 31.14 -3.54 -77.11
CA GLY A 1084 30.43 -2.48 -76.38
C GLY A 1084 30.01 -2.86 -74.95
N GLU A 1085 30.44 -4.02 -74.45
CA GLU A 1085 30.19 -4.44 -73.07
C GLU A 1085 31.20 -3.80 -72.11
N VAL A 1086 30.69 -3.23 -71.02
CA VAL A 1086 31.45 -2.69 -69.89
C VAL A 1086 31.00 -3.33 -68.59
N GLU A 1087 31.89 -3.40 -67.61
CA GLU A 1087 31.57 -3.87 -66.26
C GLU A 1087 31.75 -2.72 -65.28
N VAL A 1088 30.69 -2.47 -64.51
CA VAL A 1088 30.63 -1.49 -63.45
C VAL A 1088 30.71 -2.25 -62.11
N LEU A 1089 31.66 -1.91 -61.26
CA LEU A 1089 31.78 -2.47 -59.92
C LEU A 1089 31.45 -1.40 -58.89
N PHE A 1090 30.62 -1.74 -57.91
CA PHE A 1090 30.20 -0.87 -56.82
C PHE A 1090 31.01 -1.21 -55.57
N LEU A 1091 31.56 -0.20 -54.91
CA LEU A 1091 32.38 -0.36 -53.72
C LEU A 1091 31.84 0.51 -52.59
N GLU A 1092 31.86 -0.06 -51.39
CA GLU A 1092 31.56 0.59 -50.12
C GLU A 1092 32.77 0.44 -49.22
N ASP A 1093 33.32 1.53 -48.68
CA ASP A 1093 34.52 1.52 -47.86
C ASP A 1093 35.72 0.79 -48.53
N GLY A 1094 35.76 0.81 -49.87
CA GLY A 1094 36.73 0.08 -50.69
C GLY A 1094 36.52 -1.44 -50.76
N ILE A 1095 35.39 -1.95 -50.29
CA ILE A 1095 34.95 -3.35 -50.40
C ILE A 1095 33.99 -3.48 -51.58
N LEU A 1096 34.26 -4.43 -52.48
CA LEU A 1096 33.34 -4.77 -53.57
C LEU A 1096 32.02 -5.31 -53.02
N ILE A 1097 30.93 -4.58 -53.26
CA ILE A 1097 29.58 -4.91 -52.80
C ILE A 1097 28.66 -5.39 -53.94
N GLY A 1098 29.02 -5.11 -55.20
CA GLY A 1098 28.24 -5.56 -56.37
C GLY A 1098 28.94 -5.29 -57.70
N SER A 1099 28.45 -5.89 -58.78
CA SER A 1099 28.94 -5.61 -60.13
C SER A 1099 27.86 -5.84 -61.20
N GLN A 1100 27.85 -5.02 -62.24
CA GLN A 1100 26.90 -5.09 -63.34
C GLN A 1100 27.62 -5.05 -64.69
N VAL A 1101 27.26 -5.94 -65.63
CA VAL A 1101 27.75 -5.91 -67.02
C VAL A 1101 26.67 -5.29 -67.91
N LEU A 1102 27.02 -4.19 -68.59
CA LEU A 1102 26.10 -3.34 -69.34
C LEU A 1102 26.53 -3.19 -70.81
N ASP A 1103 25.56 -3.03 -71.70
CA ASP A 1103 25.77 -2.70 -73.12
C ASP A 1103 25.80 -1.18 -73.32
N ALA A 1104 27.00 -0.63 -73.52
CA ALA A 1104 27.24 0.80 -73.69
C ALA A 1104 26.93 1.33 -75.12
N SER A 1105 26.46 0.47 -76.04
CA SER A 1105 26.19 0.88 -77.44
C SER A 1105 25.07 1.93 -77.59
N GLY A 1106 24.31 2.17 -76.52
CA GLY A 1106 23.27 3.20 -76.42
C GLY A 1106 23.77 4.64 -76.20
N GLY A 1107 25.06 4.85 -75.92
CA GLY A 1107 25.65 6.17 -75.64
C GLY A 1107 25.71 6.46 -74.14
N THR A 1108 24.56 6.60 -73.47
CA THR A 1108 24.49 6.78 -72.02
C THR A 1108 24.01 5.49 -71.37
N ILE A 1109 24.63 5.10 -70.24
CA ILE A 1109 24.13 4.00 -69.40
C ILE A 1109 23.93 4.50 -67.97
N THR A 1110 22.96 3.89 -67.30
CA THR A 1110 22.73 4.01 -65.85
C THR A 1110 23.06 2.66 -65.22
N ALA A 1111 23.82 2.70 -64.13
CA ALA A 1111 24.14 1.55 -63.30
C ALA A 1111 23.64 1.83 -61.88
N ASP A 1112 22.75 0.98 -61.38
CA ASP A 1112 22.17 1.06 -60.04
C ASP A 1112 22.32 -0.28 -59.31
N ARG A 1113 22.04 -0.27 -58.00
CA ARG A 1113 22.08 -1.46 -57.13
C ARG A 1113 20.76 -1.70 -56.41
N ASP A 1114 19.64 -1.64 -57.13
CA ASP A 1114 18.30 -1.96 -56.60
C ASP A 1114 18.03 -1.31 -55.21
N GLY A 1115 18.46 -0.06 -55.00
CA GLY A 1115 18.26 0.69 -53.75
C GLY A 1115 19.43 0.76 -52.76
N ALA A 1116 20.51 0.01 -52.96
CA ALA A 1116 21.68 0.07 -52.08
C ALA A 1116 22.66 1.20 -52.48
N SER A 1117 23.15 1.97 -51.50
CA SER A 1117 24.15 3.02 -51.70
C SER A 1117 25.58 2.46 -51.93
N PHE A 1118 26.48 3.34 -52.37
CA PHE A 1118 27.90 3.05 -52.56
C PHE A 1118 28.76 4.33 -52.52
N ASP A 1119 29.98 4.21 -51.98
CA ASP A 1119 31.03 5.24 -51.98
C ASP A 1119 31.78 5.42 -53.30
N ALA A 1120 31.87 4.35 -54.10
CA ALA A 1120 32.71 4.37 -55.29
C ALA A 1120 32.25 3.42 -56.38
N VAL A 1121 32.60 3.80 -57.62
CA VAL A 1121 32.36 2.98 -58.81
C VAL A 1121 33.63 2.82 -59.62
N GLU A 1122 33.93 1.58 -60.00
CA GLU A 1122 34.94 1.25 -61.00
C GLU A 1122 34.26 0.88 -62.31
N ILE A 1123 34.73 1.42 -63.43
CA ILE A 1123 34.28 1.01 -64.76
C ILE A 1123 35.43 0.52 -65.62
N ARG A 1124 35.25 -0.68 -66.20
CA ARG A 1124 36.25 -1.36 -67.03
C ARG A 1124 35.64 -1.93 -68.29
N ALA A 1125 36.46 -2.07 -69.32
CA ALA A 1125 36.05 -2.65 -70.59
C ALA A 1125 35.97 -4.19 -70.49
N VAL A 1126 34.98 -4.80 -71.15
CA VAL A 1126 34.86 -6.27 -71.24
C VAL A 1126 35.24 -6.76 -72.62
N GLY A 1127 36.05 -7.81 -72.71
CA GLY A 1127 36.36 -8.47 -73.97
C GLY A 1127 37.27 -7.64 -74.87
N ASP A 1128 36.78 -7.26 -76.06
CA ASP A 1128 37.51 -6.41 -77.02
C ASP A 1128 37.00 -4.95 -77.03
N THR A 1129 36.18 -4.59 -76.04
CA THR A 1129 35.70 -3.23 -75.84
C THR A 1129 36.85 -2.27 -75.53
N ALA A 1130 36.76 -1.05 -76.07
CA ALA A 1130 37.58 0.07 -75.67
C ALA A 1130 36.74 1.34 -75.70
N PHE A 1131 36.86 2.22 -74.71
CA PHE A 1131 35.99 3.38 -74.58
C PHE A 1131 36.64 4.65 -74.03
N SER A 1132 36.01 5.80 -74.26
CA SER A 1132 36.22 7.05 -73.54
C SER A 1132 34.87 7.61 -73.12
N LEU A 1133 34.86 8.50 -72.13
CA LEU A 1133 33.64 9.15 -71.64
C LEU A 1133 33.66 10.64 -71.96
N ASP A 1134 32.56 11.21 -72.46
CA ASP A 1134 32.36 12.66 -72.53
C ASP A 1134 31.53 13.21 -71.36
N GLY A 1135 31.10 12.34 -70.44
CA GLY A 1135 30.49 12.74 -69.18
C GLY A 1135 30.29 11.59 -68.21
N PHE A 1136 30.10 11.93 -66.94
CA PHE A 1136 29.63 11.00 -65.91
C PHE A 1136 28.78 11.74 -64.88
N GLY A 1137 28.01 11.01 -64.09
CA GLY A 1137 27.27 11.57 -62.97
C GLY A 1137 26.85 10.52 -61.94
N PHE A 1138 26.28 10.99 -60.84
CA PHE A 1138 25.79 10.19 -59.73
C PHE A 1138 24.47 10.78 -59.22
N GLU A 1139 23.56 9.89 -58.83
CA GLU A 1139 22.40 10.24 -58.03
C GLU A 1139 22.82 10.12 -56.56
N ARG A 1140 23.10 11.27 -55.90
CA ARG A 1140 23.71 11.33 -54.56
C ARG A 1140 22.70 11.70 -53.48
N VAL A 1141 22.83 11.09 -52.31
CA VAL A 1141 22.00 11.36 -51.15
C VAL A 1141 22.35 12.72 -50.52
N VAL A 1142 21.34 13.51 -50.14
CA VAL A 1142 21.50 14.87 -49.58
C VAL A 1142 22.03 14.85 -48.13
N GLU A 1143 21.79 13.79 -47.36
CA GLU A 1143 22.31 13.61 -45.99
C GLU A 1143 22.85 12.18 -45.76
N ASP A 1144 24.05 12.10 -45.20
CA ASP A 1144 24.80 10.86 -44.98
C ASP A 1144 24.30 10.08 -43.75
N ALA A 1145 23.06 9.60 -43.81
CA ALA A 1145 22.37 8.95 -42.67
C ALA A 1145 22.15 7.44 -42.85
N PHE A 1146 22.57 6.84 -43.97
CA PHE A 1146 22.39 5.40 -44.18
C PHE A 1146 23.62 4.60 -43.75
N VAL A 1147 23.50 3.83 -42.67
CA VAL A 1147 24.31 2.62 -42.51
C VAL A 1147 23.35 1.43 -42.43
N PHE A 1148 23.41 0.63 -43.49
CA PHE A 1148 22.62 -0.52 -43.93
C PHE A 1148 22.03 -1.54 -42.93
N ALA A 1149 20.98 -2.18 -43.45
CA ALA A 1149 20.36 -3.48 -43.10
C ALA A 1149 21.30 -4.66 -42.80
#